data_AF-A0AAQ6IKG1-F1
#
_entry.id   AF-A0AAQ6IKG1-F1
#
_cell.length_a   1.000
_cell.length_b   1.000
_cell.length_c   1.000
_cell.angle_alpha   90.00
_cell.angle_beta   90.00
_cell.angle_gamma   90.00
#
_symmetry.space_group_name_H-M   'P 1'
#
loop_
_entity.id
_entity.type
_entity.pdbx_description
1 polymer ?
#
loop_
_entity_poly.entity_id
_entity_poly.type
_entity_poly.pdbx_seq_one_letter_code
_entity_poly.pdbx_strand_id
1 'polypeptide(L)'
;MACSKQSALQYIRSVRRHLERDLKNLSVIVENLYQQKVFSDEDVRKIRAEKTNEDKTRRIVNSVIKKGEDACYELLRIIDTSRKRTLERSSRLDQWISCFSFREDAQLDTNYLQGPSQCHRYQEKLKSKAKNLSEQFWTVSKNLFEEKNKPKLSYTSLVLNTQGNICPSKIKKLKNKKSKWSRPKKLRTYFPEDKSEMSPSKLLKKDEDILLVGKPGIGKTTLALEMLKIWAERDTEKLDYMFYFDMRETAHITKVTSLEDLLFSGYIEPDEDKEEVLEDIKKYSDNVTIIFDGLTDLSSSVVKKLVEKDLLQYAKIIITCRPDDEDSFSEDFLRVEVKGFSEQTIKTYLSATLGEEQKKVLNNLELFTLCHVPMYALMVAACCSSGDSPQPCTITEIYINIVRLCFQMNGNNTKTKHLNSFISSKREEILGLAEVAFLATEGKTVNLTELSCEDRCVLSFLKSLDIRVSCTETETKYAFLHYTVQEFFAAVWLLKNPDKIKEVVQQCLTEEKKHMKHLIPFMCRLLNEKNPSLMKCLIPALELRNTSNWFFQELINTVFPCLCEQDDPKDSEPDFNIQFLFQCLYESQSPEACIYLLDKLDYCLDLSGENLDPHCCCAVAYVVTQSKDKKIRLNLEDATVSENGMRRLLGCFNNVRWCDPLPRQLWEILLASDEQMDHISLLRLDGNRLHLSVEGKKKKLFERAVKVMKISTKVNVCLYWDRPTAVCQHLCESLLEALPNISSLSHTVGFLSMKCLFKFRSQHLRFKSGQV
;
A
#
# COMPACT_ATOMS: atom_id res chain seq x y z
N MET A 1 36.27 51.51 4.37
CA MET A 1 35.06 52.08 5.00
C MET A 1 34.22 52.68 3.88
N ALA A 2 33.14 52.01 3.47
CA ALA A 2 32.23 52.53 2.45
C ALA A 2 31.31 53.58 3.10
N CYS A 3 31.27 54.77 2.51
CA CYS A 3 30.55 55.93 3.00
C CYS A 3 29.06 55.82 2.61
N SER A 4 28.16 56.02 3.58
CA SER A 4 26.70 55.90 3.46
C SER A 4 26.02 56.95 2.56
N LYS A 5 26.69 57.48 1.53
CA LYS A 5 26.19 58.55 0.65
C LYS A 5 26.69 58.51 -0.81
N GLN A 6 27.26 57.40 -1.30
CA GLN A 6 27.63 57.31 -2.71
C GLN A 6 26.41 57.02 -3.60
N SER A 7 26.22 57.83 -4.64
CA SER A 7 25.20 57.59 -5.67
C SER A 7 25.55 56.31 -6.47
N ALA A 8 24.56 55.58 -6.99
CA ALA A 8 24.74 54.40 -7.84
C ALA A 8 25.66 54.69 -9.04
N LEU A 9 25.52 55.86 -9.67
CA LEU A 9 26.41 56.31 -10.75
C LEU A 9 27.86 56.46 -10.27
N GLN A 10 28.09 57.06 -9.11
CA GLN A 10 29.43 57.21 -8.54
C GLN A 10 30.02 55.84 -8.14
N TYR A 11 29.16 54.95 -7.62
CA TYR A 11 29.53 53.61 -7.21
C TYR A 11 30.02 52.78 -8.40
N ILE A 12 29.22 52.69 -9.48
CA ILE A 12 29.61 52.00 -10.72
C ILE A 12 30.88 52.61 -11.33
N ARG A 13 31.00 53.95 -11.36
CA ARG A 13 32.21 54.62 -11.89
C ARG A 13 33.47 54.24 -11.13
N SER A 14 33.39 54.07 -9.81
CA SER A 14 34.53 53.71 -8.97
C SER A 14 35.05 52.29 -9.23
N VAL A 15 34.19 51.38 -9.68
CA VAL A 15 34.51 49.95 -9.87
C VAL A 15 34.41 49.51 -11.33
N ARG A 16 34.26 50.47 -12.25
CA ARG A 16 34.15 50.26 -13.70
C ARG A 16 35.16 49.28 -14.27
N ARG A 17 36.45 49.41 -13.91
CA ARG A 17 37.52 48.50 -14.41
C ARG A 17 37.33 47.05 -13.96
N HIS A 18 36.76 46.84 -12.77
CA HIS A 18 36.47 45.50 -12.28
C HIS A 18 35.22 44.95 -12.96
N LEU A 19 34.16 45.76 -13.11
CA LEU A 19 32.98 45.36 -13.87
C LEU A 19 33.34 44.97 -15.31
N GLU A 20 34.17 45.74 -16.01
CA GLU A 20 34.58 45.42 -17.39
C GLU A 20 35.38 44.10 -17.51
N ARG A 21 36.03 43.64 -16.42
CA ARG A 21 36.87 42.45 -16.42
C ARG A 21 36.15 41.19 -15.93
N ASP A 22 35.31 41.33 -14.92
CA ASP A 22 34.86 40.20 -14.10
C ASP A 22 33.34 39.91 -14.25
N LEU A 23 32.56 40.75 -14.98
CA LEU A 23 31.13 40.51 -15.24
C LEU A 23 30.93 39.32 -16.17
N LYS A 24 30.02 38.40 -15.80
CA LYS A 24 29.67 37.23 -16.62
C LYS A 24 28.18 37.21 -16.95
N ASN A 25 27.81 36.34 -17.89
CA ASN A 25 26.42 36.12 -18.32
C ASN A 25 25.72 37.44 -18.74
N LEU A 26 26.35 38.16 -19.68
CA LEU A 26 25.88 39.47 -20.14
C LEU A 26 24.48 39.43 -20.76
N SER A 27 24.04 38.29 -21.28
CA SER A 27 22.67 38.07 -21.78
C SER A 27 21.63 38.35 -20.68
N VAL A 28 21.83 37.78 -19.48
CA VAL A 28 20.95 37.97 -18.30
C VAL A 28 20.83 39.43 -17.91
N ILE A 29 21.96 40.15 -17.95
CA ILE A 29 22.00 41.58 -17.58
C ILE A 29 21.28 42.42 -18.62
N VAL A 30 21.52 42.17 -19.90
CA VAL A 30 20.89 42.90 -21.00
C VAL A 30 19.38 42.63 -21.05
N GLU A 31 18.95 41.37 -20.86
CA GLU A 31 17.54 40.99 -20.85
C GLU A 31 16.79 41.62 -19.67
N ASN A 32 17.36 41.58 -18.46
CA ASN A 32 16.76 42.24 -17.30
C ASN A 32 16.68 43.77 -17.49
N LEU A 33 17.75 44.41 -18.00
CA LEU A 33 17.74 45.85 -18.27
C LEU A 33 16.74 46.23 -19.37
N TYR A 34 16.49 45.35 -20.34
CA TYR A 34 15.46 45.53 -21.35
C TYR A 34 14.06 45.37 -20.75
N GLN A 35 13.81 44.35 -19.92
CA GLN A 35 12.54 44.13 -19.22
C GLN A 35 12.17 45.29 -18.29
N GLN A 36 13.16 45.85 -17.58
CA GLN A 36 12.99 47.06 -16.75
C GLN A 36 12.90 48.35 -17.58
N LYS A 37 12.83 48.27 -18.91
CA LYS A 37 12.75 49.40 -19.86
C LYS A 37 13.94 50.38 -19.77
N VAL A 38 15.06 49.95 -19.18
CA VAL A 38 16.30 50.72 -19.15
C VAL A 38 16.94 50.70 -20.53
N PHE A 39 16.94 49.56 -21.21
CA PHE A 39 17.42 49.42 -22.59
C PHE A 39 16.27 49.35 -23.60
N SER A 40 16.46 50.01 -24.75
CA SER A 40 15.59 49.91 -25.92
C SER A 40 16.05 48.80 -26.87
N ASP A 41 15.23 48.43 -27.86
CA ASP A 41 15.62 47.46 -28.90
C ASP A 41 16.92 47.86 -29.60
N GLU A 42 17.10 49.16 -29.81
CA GLU A 42 18.29 49.73 -30.45
C GLU A 42 19.54 49.58 -29.57
N ASP A 43 19.40 49.72 -28.25
CA ASP A 43 20.49 49.52 -27.31
C ASP A 43 20.93 48.04 -27.28
N VAL A 44 19.96 47.12 -27.28
CA VAL A 44 20.21 45.67 -27.28
C VAL A 44 20.89 45.24 -28.58
N ARG A 45 20.41 45.70 -29.75
CA ARG A 45 21.05 45.40 -31.06
C ARG A 45 22.49 45.87 -31.11
N LYS A 46 22.75 47.09 -30.62
CA LYS A 46 24.09 47.66 -30.53
C LYS A 46 25.01 46.80 -29.66
N ILE A 47 24.56 46.37 -28.50
CA ILE A 47 25.34 45.51 -27.61
C ILE A 47 25.59 44.15 -28.27
N ARG A 48 24.58 43.54 -28.92
CA ARG A 48 24.73 42.25 -29.60
C ARG A 48 25.68 42.29 -30.80
N ALA A 49 25.82 43.45 -31.46
CA ALA A 49 26.72 43.63 -32.60
C ALA A 49 28.22 43.63 -32.24
N GLU A 50 28.57 43.76 -30.95
CA GLU A 50 29.96 43.71 -30.50
C GLU A 50 30.54 42.30 -30.55
N LYS A 51 31.82 42.18 -30.92
CA LYS A 51 32.47 40.88 -31.15
C LYS A 51 32.98 40.22 -29.88
N THR A 52 33.51 41.00 -28.93
CA THR A 52 34.12 40.46 -27.70
C THR A 52 33.21 40.69 -26.49
N ASN A 53 33.29 39.81 -25.48
CA ASN A 53 32.55 40.01 -24.23
C ASN A 53 33.04 41.24 -23.45
N GLU A 54 34.32 41.61 -23.58
CA GLU A 54 34.87 42.83 -22.97
C GLU A 54 34.24 44.09 -23.59
N ASP A 55 34.11 44.13 -24.92
CA ASP A 55 33.49 45.26 -25.62
C ASP A 55 31.99 45.34 -25.34
N LYS A 56 31.30 44.19 -25.27
CA LYS A 56 29.90 44.11 -24.82
C LYS A 56 29.74 44.69 -23.42
N THR A 57 30.59 44.30 -22.48
CA THR A 57 30.54 44.77 -21.08
C THR A 57 30.80 46.27 -21.00
N ARG A 58 31.84 46.76 -21.69
CA ARG A 58 32.15 48.19 -21.76
C ARG A 58 30.98 48.99 -22.32
N ARG A 59 30.29 48.46 -23.33
CA ARG A 59 29.12 49.10 -23.96
C ARG A 59 27.90 49.10 -23.03
N ILE A 60 27.63 48.01 -22.32
CA ILE A 60 26.58 47.93 -21.28
C ILE A 60 26.82 49.00 -20.21
N VAL A 61 28.02 49.00 -19.60
CA VAL A 61 28.37 49.93 -18.52
C VAL A 61 28.32 51.39 -19.00
N ASN A 62 28.84 51.69 -20.19
CA ASN A 62 28.76 53.03 -20.78
C ASN A 62 27.31 53.49 -21.01
N SER A 63 26.46 52.62 -21.57
CA SER A 63 25.07 52.95 -21.85
C SER A 63 24.28 53.20 -20.57
N VAL A 64 24.50 52.40 -19.53
CA VAL A 64 23.86 52.59 -18.21
C VAL A 64 24.32 53.89 -17.55
N ILE A 65 25.64 54.18 -17.55
CA ILE A 65 26.19 55.45 -17.03
C ILE A 65 25.62 56.66 -17.78
N LYS A 66 25.43 56.55 -19.11
CA LYS A 66 24.88 57.63 -19.93
C LYS A 66 23.40 57.88 -19.63
N LYS A 67 22.64 56.84 -19.29
CA LYS A 67 21.20 56.92 -18.96
C LYS A 67 20.92 57.47 -17.56
N GLY A 68 21.91 57.52 -16.69
CA GLY A 68 21.85 58.26 -15.42
C GLY A 68 21.75 57.38 -14.18
N GLU A 69 21.38 58.01 -13.06
CA GLU A 69 21.41 57.42 -11.72
C GLU A 69 20.46 56.22 -11.56
N ASP A 70 19.23 56.33 -12.07
CA ASP A 70 18.21 55.26 -11.93
C ASP A 70 18.61 54.00 -12.72
N ALA A 71 19.15 54.17 -13.93
CA ALA A 71 19.68 53.05 -14.72
C ALA A 71 20.86 52.36 -14.02
N CYS A 72 21.73 53.15 -13.37
CA CYS A 72 22.84 52.65 -12.58
C CYS A 72 22.35 51.85 -11.36
N TYR A 73 21.31 52.33 -10.68
CA TYR A 73 20.71 51.64 -9.54
C TYR A 73 20.07 50.30 -9.96
N GLU A 74 19.34 50.27 -11.09
CA GLU A 74 18.77 49.05 -11.64
C GLU A 74 19.85 48.02 -12.03
N LEU A 75 20.96 48.45 -12.64
CA LEU A 75 22.07 47.53 -12.92
C LEU A 75 22.63 46.91 -11.63
N LEU A 76 22.78 47.70 -10.55
CA LEU A 76 23.25 47.19 -9.26
C LEU A 76 22.25 46.18 -8.66
N ARG A 77 20.94 46.44 -8.74
CA ARG A 77 19.91 45.48 -8.30
C ARG A 77 19.93 44.18 -9.11
N ILE A 78 20.06 44.27 -10.43
CA ILE A 78 20.16 43.08 -11.29
C ILE A 78 21.39 42.26 -10.92
N ILE A 79 22.55 42.91 -10.77
CA ILE A 79 23.78 42.22 -10.34
C ILE A 79 23.59 41.61 -8.95
N ASP A 80 22.93 42.31 -8.02
CA ASP A 80 22.64 41.85 -6.65
C ASP A 80 21.75 40.59 -6.62
N THR A 81 20.65 40.61 -7.36
CA THR A 81 19.70 39.49 -7.41
C THR A 81 20.25 38.29 -8.19
N SER A 82 21.12 38.53 -9.19
CA SER A 82 21.71 37.49 -10.05
C SER A 82 23.17 37.15 -9.69
N ARG A 83 23.68 37.58 -8.53
CA ARG A 83 25.11 37.50 -8.13
C ARG A 83 25.75 36.15 -8.42
N LYS A 84 25.04 35.05 -8.12
CA LYS A 84 25.53 33.68 -8.32
C LYS A 84 25.89 33.36 -9.77
N ARG A 85 25.33 34.08 -10.74
CA ARG A 85 25.53 33.86 -12.18
C ARG A 85 26.24 35.01 -12.89
N THR A 86 26.17 36.24 -12.36
CA THR A 86 26.78 37.42 -12.98
C THR A 86 28.15 37.77 -12.42
N LEU A 87 28.54 37.22 -11.26
CA LEU A 87 29.85 37.39 -10.63
C LEU A 87 30.55 36.03 -10.43
N GLU A 88 31.89 36.00 -10.51
CA GLU A 88 32.65 34.81 -10.12
C GLU A 88 32.57 34.57 -8.60
N ARG A 89 32.36 33.31 -8.19
CA ARG A 89 32.51 32.85 -6.81
C ARG A 89 33.91 33.22 -6.34
N SER A 90 34.03 34.04 -5.30
CA SER A 90 35.27 34.62 -4.73
C SER A 90 35.88 35.86 -5.42
N SER A 91 35.13 36.55 -6.31
CA SER A 91 35.55 37.85 -6.83
C SER A 91 35.47 38.96 -5.77
N ARG A 92 36.40 39.93 -5.83
CA ARG A 92 36.34 41.17 -5.04
C ARG A 92 35.05 41.96 -5.28
N LEU A 93 34.38 41.72 -6.41
CA LEU A 93 33.11 42.33 -6.78
C LEU A 93 31.93 41.84 -5.91
N ASP A 94 31.93 40.58 -5.47
CA ASP A 94 30.85 40.06 -4.61
C ASP A 94 30.83 40.75 -3.23
N GLN A 95 32.02 40.97 -2.67
CA GLN A 95 32.19 41.79 -1.45
C GLN A 95 31.82 43.25 -1.70
N TRP A 96 32.12 43.79 -2.89
CA TRP A 96 31.80 45.17 -3.24
C TRP A 96 30.30 45.42 -3.42
N ILE A 97 29.58 44.55 -4.13
CA ILE A 97 28.12 44.74 -4.30
C ILE A 97 27.40 44.64 -2.94
N SER A 98 27.93 43.84 -2.00
CA SER A 98 27.47 43.77 -0.61
C SER A 98 27.65 45.06 0.19
N CYS A 99 28.55 45.95 -0.25
CA CYS A 99 28.81 47.22 0.43
C CYS A 99 27.93 48.37 -0.07
N PHE A 100 27.08 48.14 -1.07
CA PHE A 100 26.12 49.14 -1.57
C PHE A 100 24.85 49.14 -0.72
N SER A 101 24.43 50.30 -0.23
CA SER A 101 23.18 50.46 0.51
C SER A 101 22.00 50.64 -0.45
N PHE A 102 21.26 49.57 -0.72
CA PHE A 102 19.98 49.64 -1.43
C PHE A 102 18.94 50.38 -0.60
N ARG A 103 18.03 51.11 -1.27
CA ARG A 103 16.90 51.76 -0.59
C ARG A 103 15.92 50.68 -0.12
N GLU A 104 15.42 50.80 1.11
CA GLU A 104 14.32 49.98 1.66
C GLU A 104 12.99 50.36 0.98
N ASP A 105 12.86 50.08 -0.30
CA ASP A 105 11.60 50.31 -1.02
C ASP A 105 10.70 49.09 -0.83
N ALA A 106 9.68 49.25 0.01
CA ALA A 106 8.78 48.20 0.48
C ALA A 106 7.75 47.68 -0.55
N GLN A 107 7.87 47.94 -1.87
CA GLN A 107 6.74 47.70 -2.78
C GLN A 107 7.02 47.60 -4.29
N LEU A 108 8.08 46.92 -4.73
CA LEU A 108 8.17 46.46 -6.13
C LEU A 108 8.67 45.00 -6.18
N ASP A 109 7.72 44.06 -6.27
CA ASP A 109 7.94 42.71 -6.80
C ASP A 109 8.55 42.87 -8.20
N THR A 110 9.87 42.82 -8.30
CA THR A 110 10.58 42.89 -9.57
C THR A 110 11.16 41.51 -9.83
N ASN A 111 10.46 40.73 -10.64
CA ASN A 111 10.85 39.38 -11.08
C ASN A 111 12.05 39.49 -12.02
N TYR A 112 13.26 39.61 -11.47
CA TYR A 112 14.49 39.59 -12.27
C TYR A 112 14.80 38.15 -12.70
N LEU A 113 15.08 37.96 -13.98
CA LEU A 113 15.58 36.70 -14.51
C LEU A 113 16.91 36.35 -13.83
N GLN A 114 16.98 35.17 -13.21
CA GLN A 114 18.20 34.69 -12.58
C GLN A 114 19.13 33.95 -13.55
N GLY A 115 18.73 33.78 -14.82
CA GLY A 115 19.56 33.27 -15.90
C GLY A 115 18.99 33.59 -17.30
N PRO A 116 19.60 33.08 -18.38
CA PRO A 116 19.19 33.42 -19.74
C PRO A 116 17.75 33.00 -20.04
N SER A 117 17.02 33.79 -20.82
CA SER A 117 15.62 33.50 -21.19
C SER A 117 15.42 32.12 -21.81
N GLN A 118 16.37 31.65 -22.63
CA GLN A 118 16.35 30.33 -23.25
C GLN A 118 16.45 29.19 -22.24
N CYS A 119 17.28 29.37 -21.21
CA CYS A 119 17.42 28.42 -20.13
C CYS A 119 16.12 28.31 -19.31
N HIS A 120 15.42 29.41 -19.08
CA HIS A 120 14.10 29.40 -18.45
C HIS A 120 13.04 28.70 -19.31
N ARG A 121 13.05 28.93 -20.64
CA ARG A 121 12.17 28.17 -21.57
C ARG A 121 12.45 26.67 -21.50
N TYR A 122 13.72 26.28 -21.45
CA TYR A 122 14.10 24.88 -21.31
C TYR A 122 13.67 24.29 -19.95
N GLN A 123 13.81 25.04 -18.86
CA GLN A 123 13.31 24.64 -17.55
C GLN A 123 11.79 24.38 -17.58
N GLU A 124 10.99 25.27 -18.18
CA GLU A 124 9.55 25.07 -18.33
C GLU A 124 9.22 23.85 -19.19
N LYS A 125 10.01 23.59 -20.23
CA LYS A 125 9.90 22.37 -21.04
C LYS A 125 10.16 21.10 -20.21
N LEU A 126 11.19 21.11 -19.36
CA LEU A 126 11.48 20.03 -18.41
C LEU A 126 10.35 19.83 -17.40
N LYS A 127 9.80 20.91 -16.82
CA LYS A 127 8.64 20.85 -15.91
C LYS A 127 7.41 20.25 -16.57
N SER A 128 7.13 20.63 -17.82
CA SER A 128 6.03 20.06 -18.62
C SER A 128 6.22 18.56 -18.84
N LYS A 129 7.43 18.13 -19.20
CA LYS A 129 7.76 16.70 -19.34
C LYS A 129 7.63 15.94 -18.01
N ALA A 130 8.09 16.52 -16.90
CA ALA A 130 7.95 15.95 -15.57
C ALA A 130 6.47 15.71 -15.17
N LYS A 131 5.60 16.70 -15.42
CA LYS A 131 4.15 16.57 -15.19
C LYS A 131 3.56 15.44 -16.04
N ASN A 132 3.91 15.38 -17.32
CA ASN A 132 3.45 14.33 -18.24
C ASN A 132 3.91 12.93 -17.78
N LEU A 133 5.17 12.75 -17.38
CA LEU A 133 5.67 11.46 -16.86
C LEU A 133 4.90 10.99 -15.63
N SER A 134 4.63 11.90 -14.68
CA SER A 134 3.81 11.60 -13.50
C SER A 134 2.37 11.22 -13.89
N GLU A 135 1.74 11.98 -14.80
CA GLU A 135 0.38 11.69 -15.28
C GLU A 135 0.29 10.35 -16.02
N GLN A 136 1.27 10.03 -16.87
CA GLN A 136 1.36 8.74 -17.56
C GLN A 136 1.48 7.59 -16.56
N PHE A 137 2.36 7.71 -15.56
CA PHE A 137 2.53 6.70 -14.51
C PHE A 137 1.21 6.40 -13.77
N TRP A 138 0.49 7.46 -13.36
CA TRP A 138 -0.80 7.29 -12.69
C TRP A 138 -1.89 6.78 -13.63
N THR A 139 -1.84 7.12 -14.93
CA THR A 139 -2.77 6.62 -15.94
C THR A 139 -2.62 5.12 -16.15
N VAL A 140 -1.39 4.62 -16.26
CA VAL A 140 -1.10 3.18 -16.34
C VAL A 140 -1.63 2.47 -15.09
N SER A 141 -1.39 3.03 -13.90
CA SER A 141 -1.89 2.47 -12.65
C SER A 141 -3.43 2.45 -12.56
N LYS A 142 -4.09 3.50 -13.07
CA LYS A 142 -5.56 3.59 -13.15
C LYS A 142 -6.16 2.61 -14.14
N ASN A 143 -5.43 2.20 -15.17
CA ASN A 143 -5.90 1.23 -16.15
C ASN A 143 -6.04 -0.19 -15.58
N LEU A 144 -5.52 -0.44 -14.37
CA LEU A 144 -5.77 -1.67 -13.63
C LEU A 144 -7.19 -1.73 -13.04
N PHE A 145 -7.86 -0.58 -12.91
CA PHE A 145 -9.23 -0.48 -12.41
C PHE A 145 -10.24 -0.48 -13.57
N GLU A 146 -11.42 -1.05 -13.32
CA GLU A 146 -12.53 -1.00 -14.27
C GLU A 146 -12.97 0.44 -14.55
N GLU A 147 -13.41 0.73 -15.78
CA GLU A 147 -13.74 2.10 -16.22
C GLU A 147 -14.75 2.83 -15.32
N LYS A 148 -15.68 2.07 -14.72
CA LYS A 148 -16.73 2.62 -13.85
C LYS A 148 -16.23 3.02 -12.45
N ASN A 149 -15.09 2.47 -11.99
CA ASN A 149 -14.62 2.57 -10.61
C ASN A 149 -13.17 3.08 -10.51
N LYS A 150 -12.73 3.97 -11.41
CA LYS A 150 -11.36 4.50 -11.38
C LYS A 150 -11.16 5.49 -10.23
N PRO A 151 -10.32 5.17 -9.22
CA PRO A 151 -10.07 6.08 -8.12
C PRO A 151 -9.12 7.22 -8.55
N LYS A 152 -9.16 8.33 -7.80
CA LYS A 152 -8.16 9.39 -7.91
C LYS A 152 -6.87 8.96 -7.22
N LEU A 153 -6.07 8.15 -7.92
CA LEU A 153 -4.75 7.74 -7.43
C LEU A 153 -3.84 8.96 -7.27
N SER A 154 -3.11 9.00 -6.16
CA SER A 154 -2.09 9.99 -5.84
C SER A 154 -1.03 9.39 -4.92
N TYR A 155 0.10 10.09 -4.77
CA TYR A 155 1.14 9.67 -3.86
C TYR A 155 0.61 9.54 -2.43
N THR A 156 0.89 8.40 -1.80
CA THR A 156 0.58 8.17 -0.39
C THR A 156 1.90 7.96 0.35
N SER A 157 2.04 8.60 1.52
CA SER A 157 3.34 8.70 2.20
C SER A 157 3.95 7.35 2.56
N LEU A 158 5.17 7.11 2.09
CA LEU A 158 5.97 5.93 2.44
C LEU A 158 6.77 6.17 3.73
N VAL A 159 7.02 5.11 4.49
CA VAL A 159 7.96 5.15 5.62
C VAL A 159 9.39 5.08 5.07
N LEU A 160 10.19 6.09 5.43
CA LEU A 160 11.56 6.27 4.97
C LEU A 160 12.50 6.27 6.17
N ASN A 161 13.48 5.36 6.17
CA ASN A 161 14.48 5.27 7.23
C ASN A 161 15.85 5.71 6.72
N THR A 162 16.40 6.76 7.31
CA THR A 162 17.83 7.10 7.19
C THR A 162 18.62 6.24 8.17
N GLN A 163 19.86 5.90 7.84
CA GLN A 163 20.69 5.15 8.78
C GLN A 163 21.01 5.99 10.02
N GLY A 164 20.48 5.54 11.16
CA GLY A 164 21.10 5.67 12.48
C GLY A 164 21.41 4.26 12.99
N ASN A 165 22.67 4.00 13.35
CA ASN A 165 23.24 2.74 13.85
C ASN A 165 22.22 1.73 14.45
N ILE A 166 21.79 0.73 13.67
CA ILE A 166 21.21 -0.49 14.23
C ILE A 166 22.27 -1.58 14.20
N CYS A 167 22.88 -1.81 15.36
CA CYS A 167 23.94 -2.79 15.56
C CYS A 167 23.47 -4.23 15.17
N PRO A 168 24.23 -4.96 14.33
CA PRO A 168 23.86 -6.31 13.84
C PRO A 168 23.63 -7.35 14.96
N SER A 169 24.17 -7.12 16.15
CA SER A 169 24.03 -7.99 17.33
C SER A 169 22.60 -8.07 17.87
N LYS A 170 21.77 -7.03 17.68
CA LYS A 170 20.34 -7.04 18.07
C LYS A 170 19.48 -7.88 17.12
N ILE A 171 19.87 -7.97 15.84
CA ILE A 171 19.14 -8.72 14.80
C ILE A 171 19.23 -10.24 15.04
N LYS A 172 20.40 -10.76 15.43
CA LYS A 172 20.59 -12.19 15.75
C LYS A 172 19.76 -12.65 16.95
N LYS A 173 19.64 -11.83 18.01
CA LYS A 173 18.79 -12.13 19.18
C LYS A 173 17.29 -12.10 18.87
N LEU A 174 16.84 -11.29 17.91
CA LEU A 174 15.44 -11.22 17.49
C LEU A 174 15.05 -12.42 16.59
N LYS A 175 15.95 -12.89 15.71
CA LYS A 175 15.72 -14.05 14.82
C LYS A 175 15.45 -15.34 15.61
N ASN A 176 16.18 -15.62 16.68
CA ASN A 176 15.99 -16.82 17.51
C ASN A 176 14.67 -16.84 18.31
N LYS A 177 14.04 -15.67 18.55
CA LYS A 177 12.71 -15.61 19.22
C LYS A 177 11.53 -15.69 18.24
N LYS A 178 11.73 -15.37 16.95
CA LYS A 178 10.66 -15.30 15.93
C LYS A 178 10.16 -16.66 15.44
N SER A 179 10.95 -17.74 15.55
CA SER A 179 10.54 -19.09 15.12
C SER A 179 9.34 -19.62 15.91
N LYS A 180 9.21 -19.23 17.19
CA LYS A 180 8.10 -19.57 18.10
C LYS A 180 6.88 -18.64 18.01
N TRP A 181 6.84 -17.67 17.09
CA TRP A 181 5.72 -16.74 17.00
C TRP A 181 4.52 -17.36 16.29
N SER A 182 3.32 -17.07 16.80
CA SER A 182 2.07 -17.37 16.11
C SER A 182 1.99 -16.61 14.77
N ARG A 183 1.23 -17.14 13.80
CA ARG A 183 1.07 -16.54 12.46
C ARG A 183 0.69 -15.05 12.52
N PRO A 184 -0.29 -14.60 13.32
CA PRO A 184 -0.65 -13.19 13.39
C PRO A 184 0.51 -12.30 13.86
N LYS A 185 1.31 -12.77 14.83
CA LYS A 185 2.49 -12.04 15.32
C LYS A 185 3.57 -11.96 14.25
N LYS A 186 3.76 -13.00 13.44
CA LYS A 186 4.69 -12.99 12.29
C LYS A 186 4.25 -11.99 11.22
N LEU A 187 2.97 -12.01 10.83
CA LEU A 187 2.42 -11.11 9.80
C LEU A 187 2.48 -9.64 10.22
N ARG A 188 2.24 -9.32 11.50
CA ARG A 188 2.36 -7.94 11.98
C ARG A 188 3.79 -7.37 11.90
N THR A 189 4.82 -8.20 11.71
CA THR A 189 6.21 -7.70 11.53
C THR A 189 6.47 -7.02 10.21
N TYR A 190 5.57 -7.13 9.24
CA TYR A 190 5.69 -6.40 7.98
C TYR A 190 5.48 -4.89 8.18
N PHE A 191 4.71 -4.46 9.18
CA PHE A 191 4.47 -3.05 9.39
C PHE A 191 5.72 -2.36 9.98
N PRO A 192 6.23 -1.32 9.31
CA PRO A 192 7.34 -0.54 9.82
C PRO A 192 6.83 0.36 10.93
N GLU A 193 7.69 0.59 11.93
CA GLU A 193 7.44 1.62 12.94
C GLU A 193 7.48 2.99 12.25
N ASP A 194 6.40 3.76 12.38
CA ASP A 194 6.28 5.08 11.79
C ASP A 194 7.09 6.09 12.60
N LYS A 195 8.39 6.19 12.30
CA LYS A 195 9.30 7.21 12.82
C LYS A 195 9.45 8.27 11.73
N SER A 196 8.39 9.05 11.53
CA SER A 196 8.19 9.97 10.41
C SER A 196 9.16 11.18 10.41
N GLU A 197 10.44 10.96 10.16
CA GLU A 197 11.42 12.05 10.06
C GLU A 197 11.56 12.60 8.64
N MET A 198 11.40 11.79 7.59
CA MET A 198 11.76 12.13 6.20
C MET A 198 10.57 12.18 5.24
N SER A 199 10.59 13.13 4.30
CA SER A 199 9.58 13.31 3.25
C SER A 199 10.25 13.63 1.90
N PRO A 200 9.55 13.48 0.75
CA PRO A 200 10.13 13.77 -0.57
C PRO A 200 10.67 15.21 -0.67
N SER A 201 9.95 16.18 -0.11
CA SER A 201 10.39 17.59 -0.08
C SER A 201 11.61 17.81 0.79
N LYS A 202 11.76 17.08 1.92
CA LYS A 202 12.95 17.15 2.77
C LYS A 202 14.16 16.52 2.07
N LEU A 203 13.96 15.41 1.35
CA LEU A 203 15.00 14.77 0.55
C LEU A 203 15.50 15.70 -0.55
N LEU A 204 14.61 16.43 -1.24
CA LEU A 204 15.03 17.39 -2.27
C LEU A 204 15.90 18.53 -1.70
N LYS A 205 15.69 18.96 -0.46
CA LYS A 205 16.43 20.05 0.20
C LYS A 205 17.79 19.65 0.76
N LYS A 206 18.12 18.37 0.81
CA LYS A 206 19.43 17.86 1.25
C LYS A 206 20.51 18.19 0.22
N ASP A 207 21.73 18.45 0.68
CA ASP A 207 22.85 18.77 -0.20
C ASP A 207 23.58 17.49 -0.66
N GLU A 208 23.43 16.41 0.10
CA GLU A 208 24.01 15.10 -0.18
C GLU A 208 23.34 14.41 -1.38
N ASP A 209 24.11 13.62 -2.13
CA ASP A 209 23.56 12.65 -3.08
C ASP A 209 22.75 11.59 -2.32
N ILE A 210 21.71 11.04 -2.95
CA ILE A 210 20.74 10.17 -2.26
C ILE A 210 20.69 8.81 -2.93
N LEU A 211 20.82 7.76 -2.12
CA LEU A 211 20.62 6.38 -2.53
C LEU A 211 19.32 5.84 -1.92
N LEU A 212 18.29 5.71 -2.76
CA LEU A 212 16.98 5.17 -2.40
C LEU A 212 16.99 3.64 -2.55
N VAL A 213 17.14 2.94 -1.41
CA VAL A 213 17.26 1.47 -1.37
C VAL A 213 15.94 0.86 -0.92
N GLY A 214 15.52 -0.23 -1.57
CA GLY A 214 14.32 -0.94 -1.14
C GLY A 214 13.94 -2.11 -2.03
N LYS A 215 13.05 -2.97 -1.52
CA LYS A 215 12.58 -4.16 -2.26
C LYS A 215 11.80 -3.79 -3.54
N PRO A 216 11.67 -4.69 -4.50
CA PRO A 216 10.75 -4.51 -5.63
C PRO A 216 9.31 -4.21 -5.18
N GLY A 217 8.60 -3.37 -5.92
CA GLY A 217 7.21 -2.98 -5.63
C GLY A 217 6.99 -2.09 -4.40
N ILE A 218 8.06 -1.73 -3.65
CA ILE A 218 7.94 -0.98 -2.39
C ILE A 218 7.64 0.52 -2.53
N GLY A 219 7.65 1.04 -3.77
CA GLY A 219 7.30 2.43 -4.07
C GLY A 219 8.47 3.38 -4.39
N LYS A 220 9.68 2.87 -4.66
CA LYS A 220 10.86 3.71 -5.01
C LYS A 220 10.62 4.62 -6.22
N THR A 221 10.16 4.05 -7.34
CA THR A 221 9.81 4.80 -8.56
C THR A 221 8.74 5.85 -8.29
N THR A 222 7.71 5.48 -7.51
CA THR A 222 6.64 6.41 -7.11
C THR A 222 7.17 7.57 -6.26
N LEU A 223 8.14 7.31 -5.37
CA LEU A 223 8.83 8.34 -4.59
C LEU A 223 9.66 9.27 -5.48
N ALA A 224 10.42 8.72 -6.42
CA ALA A 224 11.23 9.49 -7.37
C ALA A 224 10.36 10.39 -8.26
N LEU A 225 9.25 9.87 -8.78
CA LEU A 225 8.28 10.64 -9.56
C LEU A 225 7.57 11.70 -8.72
N GLU A 226 7.30 11.43 -7.44
CA GLU A 226 6.75 12.45 -6.54
C GLU A 226 7.75 13.59 -6.29
N MET A 227 9.04 13.28 -6.13
CA MET A 227 10.09 14.31 -6.04
C MET A 227 10.16 15.15 -7.32
N LEU A 228 10.11 14.50 -8.48
CA LEU A 228 10.09 15.17 -9.79
C LEU A 228 8.86 16.08 -9.94
N LYS A 229 7.69 15.62 -9.49
CA LYS A 229 6.44 16.40 -9.50
C LYS A 229 6.52 17.62 -8.58
N ILE A 230 6.99 17.46 -7.35
CA ILE A 230 7.18 18.57 -6.39
C ILE A 230 8.12 19.63 -6.97
N TRP A 231 9.19 19.23 -7.67
CA TRP A 231 10.07 20.15 -8.38
C TRP A 231 9.35 20.87 -9.54
N ALA A 232 8.50 20.16 -10.28
CA ALA A 232 7.78 20.75 -11.42
C ALA A 232 6.63 21.69 -11.04
N GLU A 233 6.09 21.55 -9.83
CA GLU A 233 4.95 22.35 -9.33
C GLU A 233 5.36 23.58 -8.51
N ARG A 234 6.65 23.72 -8.16
CA ARG A 234 7.09 24.87 -7.38
C ARG A 234 7.18 26.14 -8.25
N ASP A 235 6.68 27.25 -7.70
CA ASP A 235 6.90 28.58 -8.25
C ASP A 235 8.22 29.12 -7.73
N THR A 236 9.27 29.00 -8.53
CA THR A 236 10.60 29.54 -8.20
C THR A 236 11.18 30.29 -9.40
N GLU A 237 11.54 31.55 -9.19
CA GLU A 237 12.32 32.35 -10.14
C GLU A 237 13.76 31.83 -10.31
N LYS A 238 14.19 30.94 -9.41
CA LYS A 238 15.48 30.27 -9.47
C LYS A 238 15.53 29.30 -10.65
N LEU A 239 16.47 29.55 -11.55
CA LEU A 239 16.78 28.65 -12.66
C LEU A 239 17.60 27.45 -12.16
N ASP A 240 17.06 26.26 -12.38
CA ASP A 240 17.66 24.97 -12.07
C ASP A 240 17.06 23.89 -13.00
N TYR A 241 17.64 22.69 -13.00
CA TYR A 241 17.28 21.63 -13.93
C TYR A 241 17.11 20.30 -13.19
N MET A 242 16.07 19.54 -13.55
CA MET A 242 15.86 18.20 -13.03
C MET A 242 15.60 17.19 -14.15
N PHE A 243 16.39 16.13 -14.17
CA PHE A 243 16.32 15.07 -15.17
C PHE A 243 15.90 13.74 -14.52
N TYR A 244 15.09 12.96 -15.22
CA TYR A 244 14.64 11.65 -14.77
C TYR A 244 14.92 10.61 -15.85
N PHE A 245 15.70 9.59 -15.51
CA PHE A 245 16.03 8.48 -16.39
C PHE A 245 15.53 7.18 -15.78
N ASP A 246 14.57 6.52 -16.43
CA ASP A 246 14.21 5.14 -16.08
C ASP A 246 15.23 4.20 -16.69
N MET A 247 16.10 3.62 -15.87
CA MET A 247 17.21 2.79 -16.33
C MET A 247 16.75 1.40 -16.84
N ARG A 248 15.50 1.01 -16.60
CA ARG A 248 14.97 -0.32 -16.96
C ARG A 248 14.52 -0.42 -18.43
N GLU A 249 14.33 0.69 -19.12
CA GLU A 249 13.81 0.73 -20.51
C GLU A 249 14.88 1.16 -21.55
N THR A 250 16.16 0.86 -21.32
CA THR A 250 17.25 1.67 -21.90
C THR A 250 18.25 0.93 -22.78
N ALA A 251 17.75 0.33 -23.87
CA ALA A 251 18.61 0.00 -25.01
C ALA A 251 19.30 1.23 -25.64
N HIS A 252 18.82 2.45 -25.32
CA HIS A 252 19.36 3.72 -25.83
C HIS A 252 20.37 4.38 -24.88
N ILE A 253 20.16 4.39 -23.54
CA ILE A 253 21.07 5.07 -22.59
C ILE A 253 22.45 4.38 -22.52
N THR A 254 22.49 3.06 -22.69
CA THR A 254 23.75 2.29 -22.76
C THR A 254 24.58 2.61 -24.00
N LYS A 255 23.98 3.17 -25.07
CA LYS A 255 24.65 3.57 -26.32
C LYS A 255 25.07 5.04 -26.34
N VAL A 256 24.68 5.81 -25.34
CA VAL A 256 25.01 7.23 -25.24
C VAL A 256 26.51 7.39 -24.93
N THR A 257 27.19 8.26 -25.68
CA THR A 257 28.64 8.48 -25.53
C THR A 257 29.01 9.82 -24.92
N SER A 258 28.08 10.79 -24.91
CA SER A 258 28.31 12.14 -24.39
C SER A 258 27.24 12.59 -23.40
N LEU A 259 27.58 13.61 -22.59
CA LEU A 259 26.63 14.25 -21.67
C LEU A 259 25.48 14.93 -22.40
N GLU A 260 25.77 15.56 -23.53
CA GLU A 260 24.79 16.26 -24.36
C GLU A 260 23.74 15.29 -24.92
N ASP A 261 24.21 14.17 -25.48
CA ASP A 261 23.35 13.11 -25.97
C ASP A 261 22.45 12.55 -24.86
N LEU A 262 22.94 12.44 -23.62
CA LEU A 262 22.16 11.95 -22.49
C LEU A 262 21.02 12.93 -22.13
N LEU A 263 21.35 14.22 -21.99
CA LEU A 263 20.42 15.24 -21.50
C LEU A 263 19.40 15.67 -22.58
N PHE A 264 19.80 15.70 -23.85
CA PHE A 264 18.98 16.21 -24.93
C PHE A 264 18.36 15.10 -25.75
N SER A 265 19.17 14.34 -26.49
CA SER A 265 18.69 13.25 -27.36
C SER A 265 18.06 12.11 -26.56
N GLY A 266 18.61 11.79 -25.40
CA GLY A 266 18.15 10.75 -24.48
C GLY A 266 16.98 11.17 -23.59
N TYR A 267 16.69 12.47 -23.48
CA TYR A 267 15.61 12.97 -22.63
C TYR A 267 14.73 14.03 -23.32
N ILE A 268 15.11 15.30 -23.35
CA ILE A 268 14.37 16.33 -24.09
C ILE A 268 15.30 17.46 -24.55
N GLU A 269 15.17 17.82 -25.81
CA GLU A 269 16.03 18.81 -26.45
C GLU A 269 15.54 20.26 -26.22
N PRO A 270 16.43 21.25 -26.07
CA PRO A 270 16.07 22.67 -26.10
C PRO A 270 15.50 23.09 -27.47
N ASP A 271 14.57 24.04 -27.47
CA ASP A 271 13.97 24.55 -28.72
C ASP A 271 14.91 25.48 -29.50
N GLU A 272 15.75 26.23 -28.78
CA GLU A 272 16.70 27.21 -29.32
C GLU A 272 18.04 27.10 -28.56
N ASP A 273 19.15 27.39 -29.26
CA ASP A 273 20.50 27.59 -28.70
C ASP A 273 20.93 26.54 -27.66
N LYS A 274 21.05 25.30 -28.13
CA LYS A 274 21.42 24.12 -27.32
C LYS A 274 22.76 24.30 -26.62
N GLU A 275 23.69 24.99 -27.28
CA GLU A 275 25.02 25.28 -26.78
C GLU A 275 24.96 26.18 -25.53
N GLU A 276 24.14 27.23 -25.53
CA GLU A 276 23.99 28.14 -24.38
C GLU A 276 23.40 27.40 -23.17
N VAL A 277 22.38 26.55 -23.40
CA VAL A 277 21.77 25.74 -22.34
C VAL A 277 22.77 24.72 -21.78
N LEU A 278 23.54 24.04 -22.63
CA LEU A 278 24.53 23.05 -22.21
C LEU A 278 25.69 23.70 -21.42
N GLU A 279 26.16 24.87 -21.85
CA GLU A 279 27.16 25.65 -21.14
C GLU A 279 26.68 26.09 -19.75
N ASP A 280 25.42 26.53 -19.64
CA ASP A 280 24.82 26.92 -18.36
C ASP A 280 24.73 25.72 -17.39
N ILE A 281 24.26 24.57 -17.86
CA ILE A 281 24.19 23.31 -17.09
C ILE A 281 25.58 22.90 -16.58
N LYS A 282 26.61 22.96 -17.43
CA LYS A 282 27.99 22.59 -17.04
C LYS A 282 28.57 23.56 -16.01
N LYS A 283 28.35 24.86 -16.21
CA LYS A 283 28.91 25.93 -15.37
C LYS A 283 28.23 26.02 -14.00
N TYR A 284 26.92 25.81 -13.95
CA TYR A 284 26.11 25.88 -12.72
C TYR A 284 25.53 24.51 -12.35
N SER A 285 26.40 23.50 -12.35
CA SER A 285 26.01 22.11 -12.06
C SER A 285 25.39 21.93 -10.67
N ASP A 286 25.62 22.84 -9.72
CA ASP A 286 24.97 22.85 -8.40
C ASP A 286 23.46 23.12 -8.44
N ASN A 287 22.94 23.58 -9.58
CA ASN A 287 21.51 23.73 -9.84
C ASN A 287 20.96 22.56 -10.67
N VAL A 288 21.69 21.45 -10.80
CA VAL A 288 21.24 20.28 -11.57
C VAL A 288 20.96 19.13 -10.62
N THR A 289 19.80 18.51 -10.76
CA THR A 289 19.45 17.26 -10.08
C THR A 289 19.16 16.17 -11.11
N ILE A 290 19.76 15.00 -10.97
CA ILE A 290 19.54 13.86 -11.87
C ILE A 290 19.04 12.67 -11.07
N ILE A 291 17.90 12.12 -11.48
CA ILE A 291 17.35 10.86 -10.96
C ILE A 291 17.67 9.74 -11.94
N PHE A 292 18.34 8.69 -11.45
CA PHE A 292 18.47 7.40 -12.10
C PHE A 292 17.57 6.38 -11.40
N ASP A 293 16.43 6.03 -12.00
CA ASP A 293 15.46 5.10 -11.42
C ASP A 293 15.70 3.66 -11.89
N GLY A 294 15.93 2.74 -10.94
CA GLY A 294 16.15 1.33 -11.21
C GLY A 294 17.53 1.00 -11.75
N LEU A 295 18.56 1.72 -11.29
CA LEU A 295 19.95 1.49 -11.70
C LEU A 295 20.49 0.23 -11.02
N THR A 296 20.84 -0.77 -11.82
CA THR A 296 21.37 -2.08 -11.36
C THR A 296 22.89 -2.14 -11.43
N ASP A 297 23.50 -1.47 -12.41
CA ASP A 297 24.94 -1.41 -12.58
C ASP A 297 25.39 -0.06 -13.16
N LEU A 298 26.70 0.18 -13.17
CA LEU A 298 27.34 1.35 -13.80
C LEU A 298 27.97 0.98 -15.15
N SER A 299 27.27 0.19 -15.97
CA SER A 299 27.76 -0.22 -17.29
C SER A 299 27.89 0.93 -18.29
N SER A 300 27.05 1.97 -18.17
CA SER A 300 27.15 3.18 -19.01
C SER A 300 28.30 4.08 -18.55
N SER A 301 29.24 4.35 -19.46
CA SER A 301 30.41 5.19 -19.17
C SER A 301 30.05 6.63 -18.80
N VAL A 302 28.96 7.18 -19.35
CA VAL A 302 28.49 8.54 -19.05
C VAL A 302 27.82 8.58 -17.67
N VAL A 303 26.97 7.60 -17.36
CA VAL A 303 26.32 7.50 -16.04
C VAL A 303 27.37 7.30 -14.95
N LYS A 304 28.35 6.42 -15.19
CA LYS A 304 29.48 6.21 -14.28
C LYS A 304 30.22 7.52 -13.99
N LYS A 305 30.59 8.29 -15.03
CA LYS A 305 31.25 9.60 -14.86
C LYS A 305 30.40 10.64 -14.13
N LEU A 306 29.07 10.59 -14.25
CA LEU A 306 28.17 11.47 -13.48
C LEU A 306 28.10 11.08 -12.00
N VAL A 307 28.06 9.77 -11.71
CA VAL A 307 28.04 9.24 -10.34
C VAL A 307 29.39 9.47 -9.64
N GLU A 308 30.51 9.30 -10.36
CA GLU A 308 31.87 9.56 -9.87
C GLU A 308 32.24 11.06 -9.85
N LYS A 309 31.33 11.95 -10.26
CA LYS A 309 31.50 13.42 -10.31
C LYS A 309 32.58 13.92 -11.29
N ASP A 310 33.03 13.10 -12.23
CA ASP A 310 33.86 13.51 -13.37
C ASP A 310 33.11 14.45 -14.32
N LEU A 311 31.79 14.24 -14.44
CA LEU A 311 30.86 15.11 -15.16
C LEU A 311 29.89 15.76 -14.16
N LEU A 312 29.62 17.05 -14.34
CA LEU A 312 28.72 17.83 -13.49
C LEU A 312 29.03 17.69 -11.99
N GLN A 313 30.26 18.05 -11.61
CA GLN A 313 30.84 17.83 -10.28
C GLN A 313 29.93 18.19 -9.09
N TYR A 314 29.12 19.25 -9.22
CA TYR A 314 28.26 19.74 -8.13
C TYR A 314 26.79 19.33 -8.28
N ALA A 315 26.43 18.56 -9.31
CA ALA A 315 25.05 18.13 -9.52
C ALA A 315 24.64 17.14 -8.43
N LYS A 316 23.40 17.25 -7.99
CA LYS A 316 22.79 16.31 -7.04
C LYS A 316 22.34 15.06 -7.79
N ILE A 317 22.78 13.90 -7.34
CA ILE A 317 22.43 12.61 -7.92
C ILE A 317 21.52 11.84 -6.98
N ILE A 318 20.41 11.33 -7.50
CA ILE A 318 19.45 10.51 -6.78
C ILE A 318 19.33 9.19 -7.51
N ILE A 319 19.70 8.10 -6.86
CA ILE A 319 19.68 6.77 -7.45
C ILE A 319 18.62 5.94 -6.74
N THR A 320 17.81 5.19 -7.49
CA THR A 320 16.99 4.13 -6.91
C THR A 320 17.54 2.78 -7.33
N CYS A 321 17.73 1.89 -6.36
CA CYS A 321 18.31 0.57 -6.59
C CYS A 321 17.69 -0.48 -5.65
N ARG A 322 17.99 -1.76 -5.92
CA ARG A 322 17.69 -2.85 -4.97
C ARG A 322 18.80 -2.90 -3.92
N PRO A 323 18.55 -3.55 -2.75
CA PRO A 323 19.57 -3.70 -1.72
C PRO A 323 20.86 -4.40 -2.21
N ASP A 324 20.76 -5.21 -3.26
CA ASP A 324 21.87 -5.99 -3.78
C ASP A 324 22.73 -5.21 -4.77
N ASP A 325 22.12 -4.27 -5.49
CA ASP A 325 22.85 -3.36 -6.36
C ASP A 325 23.58 -2.27 -5.52
N GLU A 326 23.36 -2.21 -4.20
CA GLU A 326 23.88 -1.18 -3.29
C GLU A 326 25.41 -1.13 -3.24
N ASP A 327 26.07 -2.30 -3.24
CA ASP A 327 27.53 -2.42 -3.17
C ASP A 327 28.25 -1.80 -4.40
N SER A 328 27.51 -1.49 -5.47
CA SER A 328 28.03 -0.82 -6.67
C SER A 328 28.20 0.70 -6.53
N PHE A 329 27.76 1.29 -5.42
CA PHE A 329 27.72 2.76 -5.22
C PHE A 329 28.56 3.21 -4.02
N SER A 330 29.00 4.49 -4.02
CA SER A 330 29.88 5.05 -2.98
C SER A 330 29.18 5.14 -1.62
N GLU A 331 29.93 4.94 -0.53
CA GLU A 331 29.50 5.16 0.86
C GLU A 331 29.15 6.63 1.16
N ASP A 332 29.55 7.56 0.30
CA ASP A 332 29.29 9.01 0.47
C ASP A 332 27.82 9.40 0.24
N PHE A 333 27.01 8.51 -0.33
CA PHE A 333 25.59 8.76 -0.58
C PHE A 333 24.78 8.68 0.72
N LEU A 334 23.83 9.61 0.90
CA LEU A 334 22.82 9.50 1.93
C LEU A 334 21.90 8.31 1.62
N ARG A 335 22.13 7.20 2.32
CA ARG A 335 21.31 6.00 2.23
C ARG A 335 19.95 6.19 2.89
N VAL A 336 18.89 6.01 2.10
CA VAL A 336 17.50 6.06 2.56
C VAL A 336 16.80 4.75 2.20
N GLU A 337 16.41 3.99 3.21
CA GLU A 337 15.68 2.75 3.02
C GLU A 337 14.17 3.02 2.92
N VAL A 338 13.58 2.67 1.78
CA VAL A 338 12.14 2.73 1.55
C VAL A 338 11.48 1.49 2.13
N LYS A 339 10.73 1.67 3.21
CA LYS A 339 10.09 0.56 3.93
C LYS A 339 8.70 0.22 3.43
N GLY A 340 7.98 1.10 2.71
CA GLY A 340 6.61 0.86 2.24
C GLY A 340 5.55 1.57 3.08
N PHE A 341 4.32 1.06 3.11
CA PHE A 341 3.23 1.68 3.87
C PHE A 341 3.23 1.27 5.35
N SER A 342 2.94 2.24 6.23
CA SER A 342 2.59 1.97 7.63
C SER A 342 1.14 1.50 7.74
N GLU A 343 0.76 0.96 8.91
CA GLU A 343 -0.63 0.56 9.17
C GLU A 343 -1.63 1.70 8.90
N GLN A 344 -1.27 2.92 9.33
CA GLN A 344 -2.12 4.10 9.15
C GLN A 344 -2.20 4.51 7.68
N THR A 345 -1.06 4.50 6.98
CA THR A 345 -1.01 4.82 5.55
C THR A 345 -1.85 3.84 4.71
N ILE A 346 -1.86 2.55 5.05
CA ILE A 346 -2.70 1.55 4.35
C ILE A 346 -4.18 1.90 4.52
N LYS A 347 -4.62 2.22 5.75
CA LYS A 347 -6.02 2.61 6.00
C LYS A 347 -6.39 3.85 5.18
N THR A 348 -5.53 4.87 5.15
CA THR A 348 -5.75 6.06 4.33
C THR A 348 -5.81 5.73 2.85
N TYR A 349 -4.88 4.92 2.34
CA TYR A 349 -4.85 4.49 0.93
C TYR A 349 -6.12 3.73 0.53
N LEU A 350 -6.53 2.73 1.33
CA LEU A 350 -7.72 1.93 1.07
C LEU A 350 -8.98 2.78 1.17
N SER A 351 -9.06 3.73 2.10
CA SER A 351 -10.21 4.64 2.19
C SER A 351 -10.36 5.51 0.94
N ALA A 352 -9.25 5.99 0.38
CA ALA A 352 -9.23 6.82 -0.82
C ALA A 352 -9.50 6.04 -2.12
N THR A 353 -9.22 4.73 -2.13
CA THR A 353 -9.32 3.89 -3.33
C THR A 353 -10.58 3.02 -3.38
N LEU A 354 -11.03 2.50 -2.23
CA LEU A 354 -12.13 1.54 -2.11
C LEU A 354 -13.38 2.09 -1.40
N GLY A 355 -13.28 3.21 -0.67
CA GLY A 355 -14.42 3.72 0.11
C GLY A 355 -14.92 2.69 1.13
N GLU A 356 -16.21 2.33 1.08
CA GLU A 356 -16.83 1.34 1.98
C GLU A 356 -16.29 -0.09 1.79
N GLU A 357 -15.83 -0.43 0.58
CA GLU A 357 -15.32 -1.77 0.24
C GLU A 357 -14.00 -2.09 0.96
N GLN A 358 -13.33 -1.09 1.55
CA GLN A 358 -12.10 -1.28 2.33
C GLN A 358 -12.27 -2.29 3.48
N LYS A 359 -13.48 -2.44 4.02
CA LYS A 359 -13.78 -3.38 5.12
C LYS A 359 -13.45 -4.83 4.74
N LYS A 360 -13.55 -5.20 3.45
CA LYS A 360 -13.16 -6.53 2.95
C LYS A 360 -11.68 -6.81 3.19
N VAL A 361 -10.83 -5.79 3.04
CA VAL A 361 -9.38 -5.89 3.20
C VAL A 361 -8.99 -5.73 4.68
N LEU A 362 -9.57 -4.76 5.39
CA LEU A 362 -9.23 -4.47 6.79
C LEU A 362 -9.58 -5.62 7.75
N ASN A 363 -10.62 -6.39 7.44
CA ASN A 363 -11.03 -7.53 8.25
C ASN A 363 -10.19 -8.80 7.98
N ASN A 364 -9.32 -8.78 6.98
CA ASN A 364 -8.45 -9.91 6.64
C ASN A 364 -6.98 -9.54 6.88
N LEU A 365 -6.36 -10.17 7.89
CA LEU A 365 -5.00 -9.82 8.30
C LEU A 365 -3.96 -10.09 7.20
N GLU A 366 -4.10 -11.18 6.44
CA GLU A 366 -3.22 -11.53 5.33
C GLU A 366 -3.25 -10.47 4.22
N LEU A 367 -4.44 -10.06 3.75
CA LEU A 367 -4.58 -9.02 2.73
C LEU A 367 -4.11 -7.66 3.25
N PHE A 368 -4.45 -7.32 4.50
CA PHE A 368 -4.05 -6.07 5.11
C PHE A 368 -2.52 -5.95 5.25
N THR A 369 -1.84 -7.02 5.65
CA THR A 369 -0.38 -7.06 5.76
C THR A 369 0.31 -7.10 4.40
N LEU A 370 -0.30 -7.74 3.40
CA LEU A 370 0.18 -7.71 2.02
C LEU A 370 0.22 -6.28 1.45
N CYS A 371 -0.77 -5.45 1.80
CA CYS A 371 -0.83 -4.03 1.40
C CYS A 371 0.30 -3.15 1.97
N HIS A 372 1.15 -3.67 2.86
CA HIS A 372 2.38 -2.98 3.24
C HIS A 372 3.27 -2.67 2.02
N VAL A 373 3.28 -3.56 1.02
CA VAL A 373 3.96 -3.33 -0.26
C VAL A 373 2.98 -2.58 -1.18
N PRO A 374 3.26 -1.30 -1.55
CA PRO A 374 2.32 -0.48 -2.32
C PRO A 374 1.86 -1.11 -3.64
N MET A 375 2.73 -1.85 -4.32
CA MET A 375 2.35 -2.61 -5.52
C MET A 375 1.20 -3.59 -5.25
N TYR A 376 1.27 -4.35 -4.14
CA TYR A 376 0.19 -5.26 -3.77
C TYR A 376 -1.04 -4.51 -3.27
N ALA A 377 -0.88 -3.38 -2.56
CA ALA A 377 -2.01 -2.54 -2.16
C ALA A 377 -2.82 -2.06 -3.37
N LEU A 378 -2.13 -1.62 -4.43
CA LEU A 378 -2.74 -1.24 -5.70
C LEU A 378 -3.50 -2.40 -6.34
N MET A 379 -2.90 -3.59 -6.38
CA MET A 379 -3.52 -4.77 -6.97
C MET A 379 -4.72 -5.25 -6.15
N VAL A 380 -4.63 -5.28 -4.82
CA VAL A 380 -5.75 -5.60 -3.92
C VAL A 380 -6.89 -4.60 -4.12
N ALA A 381 -6.60 -3.31 -4.18
CA ALA A 381 -7.61 -2.28 -4.44
C ALA A 381 -8.28 -2.46 -5.81
N ALA A 382 -7.50 -2.73 -6.87
CA ALA A 382 -8.05 -3.02 -8.19
C ALA A 382 -8.98 -4.25 -8.16
N CYS A 383 -8.56 -5.33 -7.50
CA CYS A 383 -9.35 -6.56 -7.37
C CYS A 383 -10.64 -6.38 -6.56
N CYS A 384 -10.62 -5.56 -5.51
CA CYS A 384 -11.79 -5.33 -4.67
C CYS A 384 -12.77 -4.30 -5.26
N SER A 385 -12.34 -3.52 -6.26
CA SER A 385 -13.15 -2.50 -6.91
C SER A 385 -14.07 -3.02 -8.03
N SER A 386 -13.86 -4.24 -8.54
CA SER A 386 -14.69 -4.83 -9.60
C SER A 386 -16.07 -5.23 -9.03
N GLY A 387 -17.09 -4.42 -9.33
CA GLY A 387 -18.39 -4.43 -8.65
C GLY A 387 -19.40 -5.49 -9.13
N ASP A 388 -19.01 -6.41 -10.00
CA ASP A 388 -19.98 -7.25 -10.74
C ASP A 388 -20.16 -8.68 -10.21
N SER A 389 -19.48 -9.12 -9.12
CA SER A 389 -19.75 -10.44 -8.54
C SER A 389 -20.74 -10.37 -7.38
N PRO A 390 -21.92 -11.04 -7.47
CA PRO A 390 -22.89 -11.12 -6.37
C PRO A 390 -22.38 -11.92 -5.15
N GLN A 391 -21.21 -12.57 -5.27
CA GLN A 391 -20.51 -13.27 -4.19
C GLN A 391 -19.25 -12.51 -3.76
N PRO A 392 -18.88 -12.54 -2.47
CA PRO A 392 -17.61 -11.97 -2.02
C PRO A 392 -16.47 -12.73 -2.69
N CYS A 393 -15.51 -12.02 -3.30
CA CYS A 393 -14.29 -12.64 -3.81
C CYS A 393 -13.57 -13.37 -2.67
N THR A 394 -13.26 -14.64 -2.91
CA THR A 394 -12.40 -15.45 -2.03
C THR A 394 -11.01 -14.83 -1.95
N ILE A 395 -10.26 -15.14 -0.89
CA ILE A 395 -8.91 -14.61 -0.72
C ILE A 395 -8.05 -15.10 -1.89
N THR A 396 -8.16 -16.37 -2.25
CA THR A 396 -7.35 -16.95 -3.33
C THR A 396 -7.63 -16.30 -4.68
N GLU A 397 -8.86 -15.87 -4.98
CA GLU A 397 -9.17 -15.10 -6.19
C GLU A 397 -8.42 -13.78 -6.25
N ILE A 398 -8.27 -13.10 -5.12
CA ILE A 398 -7.47 -11.88 -5.03
C ILE A 398 -6.01 -12.21 -5.36
N TYR A 399 -5.44 -13.30 -4.83
CA TYR A 399 -4.07 -13.72 -5.17
C TYR A 399 -3.90 -14.08 -6.65
N ILE A 400 -4.86 -14.81 -7.24
CA ILE A 400 -4.86 -15.12 -8.68
C ILE A 400 -4.83 -13.83 -9.49
N ASN A 401 -5.68 -12.86 -9.14
CA ASN A 401 -5.74 -11.59 -9.84
C ASN A 401 -4.48 -10.75 -9.61
N ILE A 402 -3.90 -10.74 -8.40
CA ILE A 402 -2.59 -10.13 -8.12
C ILE A 402 -1.52 -10.70 -9.06
N VAL A 403 -1.40 -12.02 -9.16
CA VAL A 403 -0.41 -12.67 -10.04
C VAL A 403 -0.65 -12.29 -11.50
N ARG A 404 -1.90 -12.28 -11.96
CA ARG A 404 -2.26 -11.85 -13.33
C ARG A 404 -1.91 -10.39 -13.58
N LEU A 405 -2.18 -9.49 -12.63
CA LEU A 405 -1.85 -8.07 -12.71
C LEU A 405 -0.33 -7.85 -12.73
N CYS A 406 0.45 -8.59 -11.91
CA CYS A 406 1.91 -8.58 -11.97
C CYS A 406 2.41 -8.93 -13.38
N PHE A 407 1.85 -9.97 -14.00
CA PHE A 407 2.23 -10.34 -15.37
C PHE A 407 1.83 -9.28 -16.41
N GLN A 408 0.66 -8.65 -16.27
CA GLN A 408 0.24 -7.55 -17.14
C GLN A 408 1.21 -6.36 -17.05
N MET A 409 1.67 -6.00 -15.85
CA MET A 409 2.61 -4.89 -15.65
C MET A 409 3.98 -5.16 -16.27
N ASN A 410 4.40 -6.42 -16.39
CA ASN A 410 5.70 -6.80 -16.93
C ASN A 410 5.70 -7.08 -18.44
N GLY A 411 4.54 -7.30 -19.06
CA GLY A 411 4.39 -7.76 -20.45
C GLY A 411 4.36 -6.67 -21.53
N ASN A 412 5.04 -5.52 -21.37
CA ASN A 412 5.05 -4.40 -22.33
C ASN A 412 3.65 -4.02 -22.87
N ASN A 413 2.71 -3.66 -21.98
CA ASN A 413 1.35 -3.26 -22.37
C ASN A 413 0.59 -4.32 -23.21
N THR A 414 0.80 -5.61 -22.95
CA THR A 414 -0.03 -6.65 -23.57
C THR A 414 -1.49 -6.42 -23.16
N LYS A 415 -2.30 -5.98 -24.13
CA LYS A 415 -3.76 -5.86 -23.95
C LYS A 415 -4.30 -7.16 -23.33
N THR A 416 -5.29 -7.04 -22.45
CA THR A 416 -5.93 -8.12 -21.67
C THR A 416 -6.22 -9.39 -22.47
N LYS A 417 -6.42 -9.27 -23.79
CA LYS A 417 -6.66 -10.34 -24.75
C LYS A 417 -5.50 -11.34 -24.94
N HIS A 418 -4.25 -10.99 -24.65
CA HIS A 418 -3.09 -11.88 -24.85
C HIS A 418 -2.45 -12.39 -23.54
N LEU A 419 -2.97 -12.02 -22.37
CA LEU A 419 -2.34 -12.38 -21.09
C LEU A 419 -2.23 -13.89 -20.87
N ASN A 420 -3.28 -14.66 -21.17
CA ASN A 420 -3.25 -16.11 -20.99
C ASN A 420 -2.22 -16.77 -21.93
N SER A 421 -2.02 -16.20 -23.12
CA SER A 421 -0.98 -16.65 -24.05
C SER A 421 0.42 -16.39 -23.48
N PHE A 422 0.63 -15.22 -22.88
CA PHE A 422 1.89 -14.87 -22.24
C PHE A 422 2.20 -15.75 -21.02
N ILE A 423 1.21 -15.99 -20.16
CA ILE A 423 1.35 -16.89 -19.00
C ILE A 423 1.70 -18.30 -19.48
N SER A 424 1.01 -18.78 -20.52
CA SER A 424 1.31 -20.10 -21.12
C SER A 424 2.73 -20.15 -21.71
N SER A 425 3.24 -19.06 -22.30
CA SER A 425 4.60 -19.03 -22.83
C SER A 425 5.69 -19.01 -21.75
N LYS A 426 5.35 -18.57 -20.53
CA LYS A 426 6.24 -18.49 -19.36
C LYS A 426 5.96 -19.57 -18.32
N ARG A 427 5.31 -20.65 -18.75
CA ARG A 427 4.82 -21.72 -17.88
C ARG A 427 5.95 -22.37 -17.07
N GLU A 428 7.05 -22.71 -17.72
CA GLU A 428 8.16 -23.43 -17.06
C GLU A 428 8.85 -22.55 -16.03
N GLU A 429 9.07 -21.26 -16.32
CA GLU A 429 9.63 -20.30 -15.38
C GLU A 429 8.72 -20.10 -14.16
N ILE A 430 7.40 -20.06 -14.37
CA ILE A 430 6.41 -19.95 -13.28
C ILE A 430 6.37 -21.23 -12.43
N LEU A 431 6.45 -22.40 -13.04
CA LEU A 431 6.46 -23.68 -12.32
C LEU A 431 7.77 -23.89 -11.56
N GLY A 432 8.91 -23.44 -12.11
CA GLY A 432 10.19 -23.42 -11.40
C GLY A 432 10.16 -22.50 -10.18
N LEU A 433 9.54 -21.31 -10.29
CA LEU A 433 9.28 -20.44 -9.13
C LEU A 433 8.40 -21.15 -8.09
N ALA A 434 7.37 -21.88 -8.53
CA ALA A 434 6.46 -22.61 -7.66
C ALA A 434 7.18 -23.72 -6.87
N GLU A 435 8.11 -24.44 -7.51
CA GLU A 435 8.95 -25.45 -6.87
C GLU A 435 9.81 -24.85 -5.77
N VAL A 436 10.53 -23.78 -6.10
CA VAL A 436 11.38 -23.08 -5.14
C VAL A 436 10.54 -22.53 -3.97
N ALA A 437 9.33 -22.05 -4.24
CA ALA A 437 8.39 -21.62 -3.21
C ALA A 437 7.97 -22.78 -2.27
N PHE A 438 7.71 -23.96 -2.83
CA PHE A 438 7.36 -25.15 -2.04
C PHE A 438 8.51 -25.58 -1.14
N LEU A 439 9.71 -25.77 -1.69
CA LEU A 439 10.90 -26.19 -0.93
C LEU A 439 11.22 -25.19 0.19
N ALA A 440 11.09 -23.90 -0.10
CA ALA A 440 11.32 -22.87 0.91
C ALA A 440 10.26 -22.88 2.02
N THR A 441 9.00 -23.12 1.65
CA THR A 441 7.90 -23.22 2.63
C THR A 441 8.13 -24.42 3.53
N GLU A 442 8.40 -25.60 2.96
CA GLU A 442 8.66 -26.85 3.69
C GLU A 442 9.87 -26.71 4.63
N GLY A 443 10.96 -26.11 4.15
CA GLY A 443 12.16 -25.83 4.94
C GLY A 443 12.01 -24.71 5.96
N LYS A 444 10.83 -24.09 6.11
CA LYS A 444 10.57 -22.90 6.94
C LYS A 444 11.55 -21.75 6.68
N THR A 445 12.07 -21.68 5.45
CA THR A 445 13.04 -20.68 5.04
C THR A 445 12.35 -19.62 4.18
N VAL A 446 12.79 -18.39 4.34
CA VAL A 446 12.40 -17.27 3.48
C VAL A 446 13.46 -17.05 2.40
N ASN A 447 14.65 -17.67 2.55
CA ASN A 447 15.76 -17.56 1.61
C ASN A 447 15.74 -18.75 0.65
N LEU A 448 15.74 -18.43 -0.64
CA LEU A 448 15.77 -19.33 -1.78
C LEU A 448 17.23 -19.43 -2.23
N THR A 449 17.82 -20.62 -2.14
CA THR A 449 19.25 -20.86 -2.42
C THR A 449 19.54 -21.19 -3.87
N GLU A 450 18.55 -21.60 -4.65
CA GLU A 450 18.70 -22.03 -6.04
C GLU A 450 17.57 -21.45 -6.88
N LEU A 451 17.81 -20.33 -7.53
CA LEU A 451 16.93 -19.80 -8.57
C LEU A 451 17.76 -19.67 -9.84
N SER A 452 17.57 -20.61 -10.78
CA SER A 452 18.24 -20.61 -12.08
C SER A 452 17.64 -19.62 -13.08
N CYS A 453 16.59 -18.88 -12.68
CA CYS A 453 15.77 -18.08 -13.57
C CYS A 453 15.95 -16.58 -13.33
N GLU A 454 16.52 -15.88 -14.32
CA GLU A 454 16.68 -14.43 -14.35
C GLU A 454 15.48 -13.69 -14.99
N ASP A 455 14.39 -14.41 -15.30
CA ASP A 455 13.28 -13.81 -16.03
C ASP A 455 12.57 -12.72 -15.19
N ARG A 456 12.36 -11.56 -15.82
CA ARG A 456 11.69 -10.40 -15.21
C ARG A 456 10.31 -10.74 -14.64
N CYS A 457 9.59 -11.71 -15.22
CA CYS A 457 8.28 -12.13 -14.72
C CYS A 457 8.38 -12.80 -13.33
N VAL A 458 9.41 -13.63 -13.10
CA VAL A 458 9.67 -14.31 -11.83
C VAL A 458 10.24 -13.34 -10.80
N LEU A 459 11.19 -12.51 -11.22
CA LEU A 459 11.84 -11.50 -10.37
C LEU A 459 10.85 -10.45 -9.82
N SER A 460 9.66 -10.31 -10.42
CA SER A 460 8.64 -9.39 -9.93
C SER A 460 8.04 -9.77 -8.57
N PHE A 461 8.16 -11.04 -8.17
CA PHE A 461 7.67 -11.56 -6.88
C PHE A 461 8.76 -11.68 -5.82
N LEU A 462 10.02 -11.48 -6.22
CA LEU A 462 11.19 -11.76 -5.41
C LEU A 462 11.93 -10.47 -5.04
N LYS A 463 12.51 -10.46 -3.84
CA LYS A 463 13.65 -9.63 -3.48
C LYS A 463 14.88 -10.51 -3.47
N SER A 464 16.01 -9.93 -3.81
CA SER A 464 17.31 -10.56 -3.71
C SER A 464 17.98 -10.11 -2.38
N LEU A 465 18.93 -10.89 -1.88
CA LEU A 465 19.59 -10.79 -0.58
C LEU A 465 21.04 -11.25 -0.72
N ASP A 466 21.98 -10.31 -0.78
CA ASP A 466 23.41 -10.65 -0.77
C ASP A 466 23.90 -11.00 0.63
N ILE A 467 24.49 -12.18 0.75
CA ILE A 467 25.11 -12.68 1.99
C ILE A 467 26.59 -12.88 1.72
N ARG A 468 27.44 -12.05 2.36
CA ARG A 468 28.88 -12.31 2.39
C ARG A 468 29.16 -13.60 3.17
N VAL A 469 29.60 -14.63 2.47
CA VAL A 469 29.96 -15.94 3.03
C VAL A 469 31.41 -15.94 3.49
N SER A 470 32.29 -15.21 2.79
CA SER A 470 33.68 -14.98 3.16
C SER A 470 34.16 -13.59 2.72
N CYS A 471 35.44 -13.24 2.98
CA CYS A 471 36.01 -11.95 2.58
C CYS A 471 36.06 -11.74 1.05
N THR A 472 35.93 -12.82 0.26
CA THR A 472 36.03 -12.78 -1.21
C THR A 472 34.82 -13.42 -1.90
N GLU A 473 33.82 -13.88 -1.16
CA GLU A 473 32.70 -14.64 -1.70
C GLU A 473 31.37 -14.13 -1.15
N THR A 474 30.50 -13.74 -2.08
CA THR A 474 29.14 -13.26 -1.80
C THR A 474 28.17 -14.23 -2.47
N GLU A 475 27.27 -14.81 -1.69
CA GLU A 475 26.15 -15.61 -2.21
C GLU A 475 24.90 -14.73 -2.27
N THR A 476 24.36 -14.54 -3.46
CA THR A 476 23.04 -13.92 -3.66
C THR A 476 21.94 -14.95 -3.40
N LYS A 477 21.09 -14.70 -2.41
CA LYS A 477 19.88 -15.51 -2.14
C LYS A 477 18.64 -14.73 -2.51
N TYR A 478 17.57 -15.40 -2.89
CA TYR A 478 16.29 -14.74 -3.17
C TYR A 478 15.30 -14.95 -2.04
N ALA A 479 14.23 -14.18 -2.02
CA ALA A 479 13.14 -14.30 -1.06
C ALA A 479 11.88 -13.68 -1.64
N PHE A 480 10.70 -14.20 -1.32
CA PHE A 480 9.47 -13.56 -1.75
C PHE A 480 9.28 -12.19 -1.07
N LEU A 481 8.64 -11.25 -1.78
CA LEU A 481 8.29 -9.93 -1.24
C LEU A 481 7.38 -10.05 0.00
N HIS A 482 6.49 -11.04 -0.02
CA HIS A 482 5.58 -11.38 1.09
C HIS A 482 5.41 -12.90 1.21
N TYR A 483 5.37 -13.41 2.44
CA TYR A 483 5.34 -14.85 2.73
C TYR A 483 4.07 -15.55 2.20
N THR A 484 2.92 -14.87 2.18
CA THR A 484 1.69 -15.47 1.62
C THR A 484 1.74 -15.65 0.10
N VAL A 485 2.58 -14.90 -0.61
CA VAL A 485 2.81 -15.11 -2.05
C VAL A 485 3.66 -16.36 -2.26
N GLN A 486 4.61 -16.63 -1.37
CA GLN A 486 5.35 -17.89 -1.33
C GLN A 486 4.39 -19.07 -1.09
N GLU A 487 3.48 -18.97 -0.11
CA GLU A 487 2.45 -19.97 0.15
C GLU A 487 1.55 -20.21 -1.08
N PHE A 488 1.15 -19.15 -1.77
CA PHE A 488 0.36 -19.26 -3.00
C PHE A 488 1.09 -20.06 -4.09
N PHE A 489 2.35 -19.73 -4.38
CA PHE A 489 3.13 -20.46 -5.39
C PHE A 489 3.46 -21.89 -4.96
N ALA A 490 3.71 -22.14 -3.67
CA ALA A 490 3.89 -23.49 -3.14
C ALA A 490 2.63 -24.36 -3.34
N ALA A 491 1.44 -23.77 -3.17
CA ALA A 491 0.17 -24.45 -3.47
C ALA A 491 0.05 -24.80 -4.97
N VAL A 492 0.47 -23.90 -5.87
CA VAL A 492 0.51 -24.17 -7.33
C VAL A 492 1.41 -25.37 -7.64
N TRP A 493 2.57 -25.47 -7.00
CA TRP A 493 3.48 -26.61 -7.21
C TRP A 493 2.89 -27.93 -6.72
N LEU A 494 2.21 -27.94 -5.57
CA LEU A 494 1.52 -29.13 -5.08
C LEU A 494 0.45 -29.63 -6.05
N LEU A 495 -0.28 -28.72 -6.69
CA LEU A 495 -1.26 -29.09 -7.70
C LEU A 495 -0.62 -29.67 -8.97
N LYS A 496 0.63 -29.29 -9.28
CA LYS A 496 1.40 -29.89 -10.37
C LYS A 496 1.96 -31.27 -9.99
N ASN A 497 2.15 -31.54 -8.70
CA ASN A 497 2.72 -32.77 -8.15
C ASN A 497 1.74 -33.45 -7.17
N PRO A 498 0.61 -33.99 -7.67
CA PRO A 498 -0.48 -34.47 -6.82
C PRO A 498 -0.10 -35.61 -5.88
N ASP A 499 0.94 -36.39 -6.20
CA ASP A 499 1.45 -37.48 -5.36
C ASP A 499 1.94 -36.98 -3.99
N LYS A 500 2.40 -35.72 -3.92
CA LYS A 500 2.87 -35.09 -2.68
C LYS A 500 1.75 -34.52 -1.82
N ILE A 501 0.54 -34.32 -2.37
CA ILE A 501 -0.56 -33.67 -1.65
C ILE A 501 -0.98 -34.47 -0.41
N LYS A 502 -1.11 -35.80 -0.53
CA LYS A 502 -1.51 -36.65 0.61
C LYS A 502 -0.50 -36.59 1.74
N GLU A 503 0.78 -36.69 1.38
CA GLU A 503 1.89 -36.56 2.32
C GLU A 503 1.82 -35.22 3.06
N VAL A 504 1.64 -34.11 2.33
CA VAL A 504 1.55 -32.77 2.93
C VAL A 504 0.32 -32.64 3.82
N VAL A 505 -0.87 -33.04 3.38
CA VAL A 505 -2.11 -32.95 4.17
C VAL A 505 -1.97 -33.72 5.50
N GLN A 506 -1.36 -34.91 5.48
CA GLN A 506 -1.09 -35.69 6.69
C GLN A 506 -0.03 -35.03 7.58
N GLN A 507 1.08 -34.59 7.00
CA GLN A 507 2.18 -33.96 7.74
C GLN A 507 1.78 -32.62 8.36
N CYS A 508 0.79 -31.91 7.79
CA CYS A 508 0.26 -30.68 8.37
C CYS A 508 -0.35 -30.90 9.76
N LEU A 509 -0.78 -32.11 10.12
CA LEU A 509 -1.28 -32.43 11.45
C LEU A 509 -0.17 -32.47 12.53
N THR A 510 1.10 -32.51 12.11
CA THR A 510 2.25 -32.58 13.02
C THR A 510 2.77 -31.18 13.39
N GLU A 511 3.28 -31.02 14.63
CA GLU A 511 3.90 -29.77 15.08
C GLU A 511 5.06 -29.29 14.20
N GLU A 512 5.77 -30.23 13.56
CA GLU A 512 6.88 -29.91 12.69
C GLU A 512 6.40 -29.26 11.38
N LYS A 513 5.40 -29.83 10.72
CA LYS A 513 4.95 -29.37 9.39
C LYS A 513 3.60 -28.64 9.38
N LYS A 514 3.05 -28.28 10.55
CA LYS A 514 1.78 -27.53 10.66
C LYS A 514 1.66 -26.24 9.87
N HIS A 515 2.77 -25.57 9.60
CA HIS A 515 2.79 -24.36 8.78
C HIS A 515 2.35 -24.61 7.32
N MET A 516 2.46 -25.85 6.82
CA MET A 516 2.04 -26.23 5.48
C MET A 516 0.52 -26.20 5.29
N LYS A 517 -0.27 -26.19 6.39
CA LYS A 517 -1.74 -26.14 6.33
C LYS A 517 -2.26 -24.90 5.60
N HIS A 518 -1.48 -23.83 5.57
CA HIS A 518 -1.83 -22.57 4.91
C HIS A 518 -1.80 -22.65 3.37
N LEU A 519 -1.26 -23.73 2.80
CA LEU A 519 -1.33 -24.02 1.37
C LEU A 519 -2.72 -24.53 0.95
N ILE A 520 -3.41 -25.21 1.86
CA ILE A 520 -4.65 -25.94 1.58
C ILE A 520 -5.78 -25.01 1.10
N PRO A 521 -6.07 -23.85 1.75
CA PRO A 521 -7.11 -22.94 1.26
C PRO A 521 -6.87 -22.47 -0.18
N PHE A 522 -5.60 -22.19 -0.55
CA PHE A 522 -5.25 -21.84 -1.92
C PHE A 522 -5.54 -23.01 -2.89
N MET A 523 -5.12 -24.22 -2.52
CA MET A 523 -5.39 -25.42 -3.33
C MET A 523 -6.89 -25.63 -3.55
N CYS A 524 -7.72 -25.43 -2.53
CA CYS A 524 -9.17 -25.57 -2.60
C CYS A 524 -9.77 -24.69 -3.72
N ARG A 525 -9.42 -23.41 -3.79
CA ARG A 525 -9.94 -22.51 -4.85
C ARG A 525 -9.35 -22.85 -6.22
N LEU A 526 -8.06 -23.16 -6.28
CA LEU A 526 -7.35 -23.46 -7.53
C LEU A 526 -7.82 -24.77 -8.20
N LEU A 527 -8.43 -25.68 -7.45
CA LEU A 527 -9.02 -26.95 -7.93
C LEU A 527 -10.49 -26.85 -8.38
N ASN A 528 -11.13 -25.69 -8.24
CA ASN A 528 -12.54 -25.51 -8.60
C ASN A 528 -12.79 -25.71 -10.12
N GLU A 529 -13.87 -26.39 -10.49
CA GLU A 529 -14.21 -26.69 -11.90
C GLU A 529 -14.43 -25.44 -12.79
N LYS A 530 -14.90 -24.33 -12.20
CA LYS A 530 -14.97 -23.01 -12.87
C LYS A 530 -13.59 -22.35 -13.03
N ASN A 531 -12.52 -23.11 -12.77
CA ASN A 531 -11.09 -22.88 -12.91
C ASN A 531 -10.70 -21.43 -13.24
N PRO A 532 -10.02 -20.73 -12.32
CA PRO A 532 -9.48 -19.41 -12.61
C PRO A 532 -8.55 -19.48 -13.83
N SER A 533 -8.65 -18.49 -14.72
CA SER A 533 -7.90 -18.43 -15.98
C SER A 533 -6.39 -18.71 -15.87
N LEU A 534 -5.78 -18.44 -14.70
CA LEU A 534 -4.39 -18.73 -14.39
C LEU A 534 -4.07 -20.23 -14.45
N MET A 535 -4.82 -21.08 -13.74
CA MET A 535 -4.48 -22.51 -13.61
C MET A 535 -4.57 -23.25 -14.94
N LYS A 536 -5.52 -22.86 -15.81
CA LYS A 536 -5.63 -23.41 -17.17
C LYS A 536 -4.38 -23.17 -18.03
N CYS A 537 -3.58 -22.15 -17.73
CA CYS A 537 -2.34 -21.86 -18.44
C CYS A 537 -1.15 -22.67 -17.90
N LEU A 538 -1.24 -23.16 -16.65
CA LEU A 538 -0.12 -23.80 -15.94
C LEU A 538 -0.25 -25.32 -15.87
N ILE A 539 -1.47 -25.84 -15.68
CA ILE A 539 -1.74 -27.26 -15.47
C ILE A 539 -2.92 -27.68 -16.37
N PRO A 540 -2.83 -28.82 -17.08
CA PRO A 540 -3.94 -29.33 -17.87
C PRO A 540 -5.22 -29.52 -17.04
N ALA A 541 -6.37 -29.14 -17.60
CA ALA A 541 -7.65 -29.21 -16.90
C ALA A 541 -8.02 -30.65 -16.45
N LEU A 542 -7.58 -31.66 -17.19
CA LEU A 542 -7.78 -33.07 -16.83
C LEU A 542 -7.01 -33.46 -15.56
N GLU A 543 -5.76 -33.02 -15.42
CA GLU A 543 -4.94 -33.26 -14.22
C GLU A 543 -5.60 -32.62 -12.99
N LEU A 544 -6.04 -31.35 -13.11
CA LEU A 544 -6.73 -30.64 -12.03
C LEU A 544 -8.03 -31.34 -11.61
N ARG A 545 -8.83 -31.80 -12.58
CA ARG A 545 -10.08 -32.52 -12.31
C ARG A 545 -9.81 -33.84 -11.59
N ASN A 546 -8.80 -34.59 -12.03
CA ASN A 546 -8.41 -35.84 -11.38
C ASN A 546 -8.03 -35.62 -9.92
N THR A 547 -7.25 -34.58 -9.64
CA THR A 547 -6.90 -34.19 -8.26
C THR A 547 -8.13 -33.78 -7.45
N SER A 548 -9.00 -32.95 -8.03
CA SER A 548 -10.22 -32.45 -7.38
C SER A 548 -11.18 -33.57 -6.93
N ASN A 549 -11.31 -34.63 -7.73
CA ASN A 549 -12.21 -35.77 -7.46
C ASN A 549 -11.96 -36.46 -6.11
N TRP A 550 -10.71 -36.49 -5.63
CA TRP A 550 -10.36 -37.17 -4.38
C TRP A 550 -9.89 -36.19 -3.29
N PHE A 551 -9.34 -35.03 -3.66
CA PHE A 551 -8.69 -34.11 -2.72
C PHE A 551 -9.61 -33.65 -1.58
N PHE A 552 -10.84 -33.21 -1.89
CA PHE A 552 -11.75 -32.70 -0.86
C PHE A 552 -12.18 -33.79 0.14
N GLN A 553 -12.42 -35.00 -0.36
CA GLN A 553 -12.71 -36.14 0.51
C GLN A 553 -11.51 -36.52 1.37
N GLU A 554 -10.31 -36.56 0.80
CA GLU A 554 -9.06 -36.82 1.54
C GLU A 554 -8.83 -35.78 2.64
N LEU A 555 -8.98 -34.48 2.31
CA LEU A 555 -8.83 -33.38 3.25
C LEU A 555 -9.81 -33.53 4.43
N ILE A 556 -11.10 -33.72 4.12
CA ILE A 556 -12.13 -33.88 5.15
C ILE A 556 -11.87 -35.16 5.97
N ASN A 557 -11.54 -36.28 5.33
CA ASN A 557 -11.27 -37.54 6.03
C ASN A 557 -10.05 -37.47 6.95
N THR A 558 -9.03 -36.70 6.58
CA THR A 558 -7.79 -36.56 7.34
C THR A 558 -7.95 -35.59 8.51
N VAL A 559 -8.65 -34.47 8.31
CA VAL A 559 -8.80 -33.41 9.33
C VAL A 559 -9.96 -33.70 10.29
N PHE A 560 -11.03 -34.36 9.84
CA PHE A 560 -12.23 -34.60 10.65
C PHE A 560 -11.99 -35.33 11.97
N PRO A 561 -11.18 -36.42 12.03
CA PRO A 561 -10.90 -37.10 13.31
C PRO A 561 -10.28 -36.18 14.36
N CYS A 562 -9.42 -35.24 13.95
CA CYS A 562 -8.79 -34.28 14.84
C CYS A 562 -9.77 -33.27 15.46
N LEU A 563 -10.98 -33.12 14.88
CA LEU A 563 -12.03 -32.27 15.43
C LEU A 563 -12.82 -32.96 16.55
N CYS A 564 -12.81 -34.29 16.58
CA CYS A 564 -13.57 -35.10 17.54
C CYS A 564 -12.77 -35.44 18.80
N GLU A 565 -11.44 -35.39 18.76
CA GLU A 565 -10.56 -35.65 19.91
C GLU A 565 -10.25 -34.35 20.66
N GLN A 566 -11.05 -33.99 21.67
CA GLN A 566 -10.84 -32.80 22.52
C GLN A 566 -10.37 -33.12 23.95
N ASP A 567 -9.67 -34.24 24.17
CA ASP A 567 -9.38 -34.76 25.52
C ASP A 567 -7.99 -34.41 26.09
N ASP A 568 -7.33 -33.32 25.68
CA ASP A 568 -6.14 -32.86 26.45
C ASP A 568 -5.94 -31.32 26.43
N PRO A 569 -6.07 -30.63 27.57
CA PRO A 569 -5.89 -29.19 27.68
C PRO A 569 -4.39 -28.87 27.80
N LYS A 570 -3.70 -28.77 26.66
CA LYS A 570 -2.41 -28.06 26.59
C LYS A 570 -2.68 -26.67 26.03
N ASP A 571 -2.07 -25.65 26.65
CA ASP A 571 -2.19 -24.19 26.44
C ASP A 571 -1.91 -23.64 25.01
N SER A 572 -2.30 -24.37 23.96
CA SER A 572 -2.10 -24.05 22.56
C SER A 572 -3.46 -24.15 21.86
N GLU A 573 -3.89 -23.08 21.19
CA GLU A 573 -5.04 -23.10 20.28
C GLU A 573 -4.96 -24.34 19.36
N PRO A 574 -6.05 -25.11 19.19
CA PRO A 574 -6.05 -26.26 18.30
C PRO A 574 -5.71 -25.81 16.89
N ASP A 575 -4.62 -26.36 16.34
CA ASP A 575 -4.09 -25.97 15.03
C ASP A 575 -5.05 -26.31 13.87
N PHE A 576 -5.96 -27.25 14.07
CA PHE A 576 -7.08 -27.54 13.18
C PHE A 576 -8.37 -27.40 13.97
N ASN A 577 -9.21 -26.45 13.55
CA ASN A 577 -10.54 -26.26 14.07
C ASN A 577 -11.54 -26.33 12.91
N ILE A 578 -12.82 -26.53 13.21
CA ILE A 578 -13.90 -26.57 12.23
C ILE A 578 -13.94 -25.31 11.36
N GLN A 579 -13.50 -24.17 11.91
CA GLN A 579 -13.32 -22.91 11.17
C GLN A 579 -12.37 -23.04 9.98
N PHE A 580 -11.27 -23.80 10.11
CA PHE A 580 -10.31 -24.02 9.03
C PHE A 580 -10.94 -24.82 7.88
N LEU A 581 -11.72 -25.86 8.19
CA LEU A 581 -12.44 -26.61 7.16
C LEU A 581 -13.49 -25.73 6.47
N PHE A 582 -14.22 -24.92 7.23
CA PHE A 582 -15.17 -23.98 6.64
C PHE A 582 -14.50 -22.97 5.73
N GLN A 583 -13.32 -22.46 6.11
CA GLN A 583 -12.52 -21.61 5.23
C GLN A 583 -12.11 -22.36 3.96
N CYS A 584 -11.64 -23.60 4.06
CA CYS A 584 -11.27 -24.41 2.88
C CYS A 584 -12.47 -24.66 1.96
N LEU A 585 -13.66 -24.94 2.51
CA LEU A 585 -14.89 -25.12 1.75
C LEU A 585 -15.39 -23.81 1.14
N TYR A 586 -15.26 -22.70 1.85
CA TYR A 586 -15.56 -21.38 1.32
C TYR A 586 -14.62 -21.04 0.16
N GLU A 587 -13.32 -21.28 0.29
CA GLU A 587 -12.38 -21.09 -0.82
C GLU A 587 -12.66 -22.06 -1.98
N SER A 588 -13.04 -23.31 -1.69
CA SER A 588 -13.34 -24.30 -2.73
C SER A 588 -14.53 -23.91 -3.59
N GLN A 589 -15.52 -23.21 -3.00
CA GLN A 589 -16.81 -22.94 -3.64
C GLN A 589 -17.45 -24.22 -4.25
N SER A 590 -17.23 -25.40 -3.63
CA SER A 590 -17.83 -26.68 -4.03
C SER A 590 -18.99 -27.04 -3.09
N PRO A 591 -20.24 -27.03 -3.60
CA PRO A 591 -21.39 -27.51 -2.85
C PRO A 591 -21.26 -28.97 -2.44
N GLU A 592 -20.68 -29.81 -3.29
CA GLU A 592 -20.53 -31.26 -3.08
C GLU A 592 -19.63 -31.55 -1.87
N ALA A 593 -18.51 -30.84 -1.76
CA ALA A 593 -17.63 -30.95 -0.60
C ALA A 593 -18.30 -30.47 0.71
N CYS A 594 -19.17 -29.45 0.63
CA CYS A 594 -19.93 -28.98 1.78
C CYS A 594 -20.93 -30.04 2.26
N ILE A 595 -21.69 -30.64 1.33
CA ILE A 595 -22.65 -31.70 1.67
C ILE A 595 -21.92 -32.91 2.27
N TYR A 596 -20.78 -33.31 1.70
CA TYR A 596 -19.99 -34.42 2.25
C TYR A 596 -19.53 -34.18 3.70
N LEU A 597 -19.11 -32.95 4.05
CA LEU A 597 -18.79 -32.59 5.43
C LEU A 597 -20.04 -32.63 6.32
N LEU A 598 -21.16 -32.07 5.85
CA LEU A 598 -22.41 -32.02 6.62
C LEU A 598 -22.97 -33.41 6.90
N ASP A 599 -22.87 -34.35 5.96
CA ASP A 599 -23.25 -35.75 6.15
C ASP A 599 -22.42 -36.40 7.26
N LYS A 600 -21.10 -36.16 7.29
CA LYS A 600 -20.23 -36.64 8.37
C LYS A 600 -20.56 -36.06 9.74
N LEU A 601 -21.02 -34.82 9.78
CA LEU A 601 -21.43 -34.13 11.01
C LEU A 601 -22.87 -34.45 11.44
N ASP A 602 -23.58 -35.33 10.72
CA ASP A 602 -25.03 -35.54 10.83
C ASP A 602 -25.81 -34.22 10.91
N TYR A 603 -25.39 -33.24 10.10
CA TYR A 603 -25.99 -31.91 10.03
C TYR A 603 -26.08 -31.20 11.38
N CYS A 604 -25.18 -31.52 12.31
CA CYS A 604 -25.01 -30.86 13.59
C CYS A 604 -23.70 -30.08 13.57
N LEU A 605 -23.81 -28.75 13.50
CA LEU A 605 -22.68 -27.83 13.52
C LEU A 605 -22.55 -27.23 14.91
N ASP A 606 -21.48 -27.59 15.61
CA ASP A 606 -21.13 -27.00 16.90
C ASP A 606 -20.05 -25.94 16.73
N LEU A 607 -20.40 -24.69 17.07
CA LEU A 607 -19.51 -23.54 17.08
C LEU A 607 -19.52 -22.87 18.46
N SER A 608 -19.79 -23.65 19.51
CA SER A 608 -19.81 -23.13 20.87
C SER A 608 -18.43 -22.65 21.33
N GLY A 609 -18.39 -21.52 22.05
CA GLY A 609 -17.16 -20.89 22.55
C GLY A 609 -16.25 -20.28 21.49
N GLU A 610 -16.62 -20.35 20.21
CA GLU A 610 -15.81 -19.86 19.09
C GLU A 610 -15.90 -18.34 18.92
N ASN A 611 -14.77 -17.71 18.54
CA ASN A 611 -14.76 -16.31 18.12
C ASN A 611 -14.91 -16.21 16.60
N LEU A 612 -16.08 -15.78 16.14
CA LEU A 612 -16.45 -15.72 14.73
C LEU A 612 -16.25 -14.31 14.17
N ASP A 613 -15.10 -14.11 13.53
CA ASP A 613 -14.85 -12.91 12.74
C ASP A 613 -15.79 -12.85 11.49
N PRO A 614 -15.91 -11.69 10.82
CA PRO A 614 -16.77 -11.54 9.64
C PRO A 614 -16.47 -12.52 8.49
N HIS A 615 -15.20 -12.91 8.30
CA HIS A 615 -14.80 -13.85 7.26
C HIS A 615 -15.20 -15.28 7.62
N CYS A 616 -14.98 -15.69 8.88
CA CYS A 616 -15.48 -16.96 9.42
C CYS A 616 -17.01 -17.06 9.29
N CYS A 617 -17.74 -15.98 9.57
CA CYS A 617 -19.19 -15.93 9.38
C CYS A 617 -19.62 -16.12 7.92
N CYS A 618 -18.87 -15.57 6.94
CA CYS A 618 -19.12 -15.84 5.53
C CYS A 618 -18.94 -17.32 5.17
N ALA A 619 -17.88 -17.94 5.71
CA ALA A 619 -17.59 -19.35 5.48
C ALA A 619 -18.68 -20.26 6.07
N VAL A 620 -19.09 -20.00 7.32
CA VAL A 620 -20.22 -20.69 7.96
C VAL A 620 -21.50 -20.53 7.14
N ALA A 621 -21.85 -19.29 6.78
CA ALA A 621 -23.05 -19.02 6.00
C ALA A 621 -23.03 -19.73 4.64
N TYR A 622 -21.88 -19.78 3.98
CA TYR A 622 -21.71 -20.52 2.74
C TYR A 622 -21.97 -22.01 2.91
N VAL A 623 -21.33 -22.67 3.89
CA VAL A 623 -21.53 -24.11 4.14
C VAL A 623 -22.99 -24.40 4.48
N VAL A 624 -23.60 -23.60 5.36
CA VAL A 624 -24.99 -23.77 5.79
C VAL A 624 -25.98 -23.62 4.63
N THR A 625 -25.77 -22.64 3.75
CA THR A 625 -26.66 -22.41 2.58
C THR A 625 -26.58 -23.51 1.53
N GLN A 626 -25.55 -24.35 1.52
CA GLN A 626 -25.48 -25.49 0.59
C GLN A 626 -26.49 -26.58 0.95
N SER A 627 -26.89 -26.69 2.22
CA SER A 627 -27.88 -27.68 2.68
C SER A 627 -29.31 -27.27 2.30
N LYS A 628 -29.75 -27.63 1.10
CA LYS A 628 -31.09 -27.30 0.59
C LYS A 628 -32.18 -28.23 1.12
N ASP A 629 -31.85 -29.51 1.32
CA ASP A 629 -32.85 -30.56 1.58
C ASP A 629 -33.02 -30.86 3.08
N LYS A 630 -31.99 -30.67 3.90
CA LYS A 630 -32.01 -30.94 5.35
C LYS A 630 -31.68 -29.67 6.14
N LYS A 631 -32.45 -29.40 7.19
CA LYS A 631 -32.17 -28.27 8.11
C LYS A 631 -31.02 -28.63 9.05
N ILE A 632 -30.07 -27.73 9.19
CA ILE A 632 -28.88 -27.91 10.04
C ILE A 632 -29.22 -27.57 11.48
N ARG A 633 -28.74 -28.35 12.45
CA ARG A 633 -28.72 -27.96 13.87
C ARG A 633 -27.44 -27.16 14.11
N LEU A 634 -27.58 -25.90 14.50
CA LEU A 634 -26.47 -25.00 14.74
C LEU A 634 -26.41 -24.66 16.23
N ASN A 635 -25.26 -24.87 16.84
CA ASN A 635 -24.98 -24.45 18.22
C ASN A 635 -24.03 -23.24 18.20
N LEU A 636 -24.45 -22.14 18.83
CA LEU A 636 -23.68 -20.90 18.98
C LEU A 636 -23.54 -20.50 20.45
N GLU A 637 -23.60 -21.47 21.37
CA GLU A 637 -23.45 -21.22 22.81
C GLU A 637 -22.12 -20.52 23.11
N ASP A 638 -22.14 -19.42 23.86
CA ASP A 638 -20.96 -18.63 24.22
C ASP A 638 -20.09 -18.13 23.04
N ALA A 639 -20.59 -18.19 21.79
CA ALA A 639 -19.87 -17.68 20.62
C ALA A 639 -19.83 -16.15 20.60
N THR A 640 -18.73 -15.56 20.13
CA THR A 640 -18.63 -14.10 19.94
C THR A 640 -18.73 -13.74 18.46
N VAL A 641 -19.67 -12.85 18.13
CA VAL A 641 -19.94 -12.45 16.73
C VAL A 641 -20.04 -10.92 16.64
N SER A 642 -19.29 -10.34 15.70
CA SER A 642 -19.38 -8.90 15.38
C SER A 642 -20.65 -8.56 14.61
N GLU A 643 -21.02 -7.28 14.54
CA GLU A 643 -22.19 -6.81 13.77
C GLU A 643 -22.14 -7.26 12.31
N ASN A 644 -20.98 -7.09 11.68
CA ASN A 644 -20.77 -7.50 10.29
C ASN A 644 -20.86 -9.02 10.13
N GLY A 645 -20.33 -9.79 11.09
CA GLY A 645 -20.46 -11.25 11.09
C GLY A 645 -21.91 -11.70 11.19
N MET A 646 -22.68 -11.11 12.11
CA MET A 646 -24.10 -11.44 12.31
C MET A 646 -24.92 -11.16 11.06
N ARG A 647 -24.69 -10.03 10.37
CA ARG A 647 -25.33 -9.73 9.08
C ARG A 647 -25.11 -10.81 8.02
N ARG A 648 -23.97 -11.49 8.03
CA ARG A 648 -23.67 -12.60 7.09
C ARG A 648 -24.41 -13.88 7.49
N LEU A 649 -24.49 -14.19 8.78
CA LEU A 649 -25.18 -15.38 9.29
C LEU A 649 -26.71 -15.29 9.12
N LEU A 650 -27.31 -14.10 9.25
CA LEU A 650 -28.76 -13.91 9.10
C LEU A 650 -29.29 -14.48 7.77
N GLY A 651 -28.51 -14.37 6.69
CA GLY A 651 -28.88 -14.88 5.37
C GLY A 651 -28.97 -16.41 5.28
N CYS A 652 -28.28 -17.15 6.14
CA CYS A 652 -28.24 -18.61 6.10
C CYS A 652 -29.23 -19.29 7.05
N PHE A 653 -29.86 -18.57 7.98
CA PHE A 653 -30.77 -19.17 8.98
C PHE A 653 -32.02 -19.82 8.38
N ASN A 654 -32.39 -19.47 7.15
CA ASN A 654 -33.41 -20.22 6.41
C ASN A 654 -33.04 -21.69 6.19
N ASN A 655 -31.77 -22.07 6.26
CA ASN A 655 -31.31 -23.46 6.14
C ASN A 655 -31.04 -24.13 7.49
N VAL A 656 -31.28 -23.41 8.59
CA VAL A 656 -31.03 -23.88 9.96
C VAL A 656 -32.35 -24.27 10.62
N ARG A 657 -32.30 -25.24 11.53
CA ARG A 657 -33.44 -25.64 12.36
C ARG A 657 -33.68 -24.57 13.41
N TRP A 658 -34.75 -23.80 13.22
CA TRP A 658 -35.13 -22.72 14.12
C TRP A 658 -35.90 -23.26 15.33
N CYS A 659 -35.18 -23.85 16.28
CA CYS A 659 -35.72 -24.29 17.57
C CYS A 659 -34.70 -24.06 18.68
N ASP A 660 -35.17 -24.15 19.93
CA ASP A 660 -34.29 -24.11 21.11
C ASP A 660 -33.11 -25.09 20.96
N PRO A 661 -31.86 -24.69 21.33
CA PRO A 661 -31.45 -23.45 22.02
C PRO A 661 -31.06 -22.25 21.12
N LEU A 662 -31.10 -22.38 19.80
CA LEU A 662 -30.50 -21.42 18.88
C LEU A 662 -31.08 -19.98 18.95
N PRO A 663 -32.42 -19.74 18.94
CA PRO A 663 -32.96 -18.39 19.04
C PRO A 663 -32.53 -17.68 20.33
N ARG A 664 -32.41 -18.42 21.43
CA ARG A 664 -31.93 -17.91 22.72
C ARG A 664 -30.46 -17.48 22.61
N GLN A 665 -29.60 -18.35 22.09
CA GLN A 665 -28.17 -18.05 21.92
C GLN A 665 -27.95 -16.80 21.06
N LEU A 666 -28.68 -16.66 19.95
CA LEU A 666 -28.57 -15.49 19.06
C LEU A 666 -28.97 -14.18 19.75
N TRP A 667 -30.03 -14.18 20.56
CA TRP A 667 -30.44 -13.01 21.33
C TRP A 667 -29.42 -12.65 22.41
N GLU A 668 -28.79 -13.63 23.04
CA GLU A 668 -27.71 -13.38 24.00
C GLU A 668 -26.49 -12.73 23.34
N ILE A 669 -26.07 -13.22 22.17
CA ILE A 669 -24.97 -12.64 21.38
C ILE A 669 -25.28 -11.18 21.01
N LEU A 670 -26.47 -10.92 20.46
CA LEU A 670 -26.87 -9.59 20.01
C LEU A 670 -26.99 -8.58 21.15
N LEU A 671 -27.53 -8.99 22.28
CA LEU A 671 -27.70 -8.11 23.43
C LEU A 671 -26.37 -7.89 24.15
N ALA A 672 -25.44 -8.85 24.11
CA ALA A 672 -24.12 -8.73 24.76
C ALA A 672 -23.20 -7.74 24.03
N SER A 673 -23.31 -7.64 22.71
CA SER A 673 -22.47 -6.77 21.89
C SER A 673 -22.60 -5.28 22.24
N ASP A 674 -21.47 -4.57 22.27
CA ASP A 674 -21.42 -3.10 22.44
C ASP A 674 -21.67 -2.33 21.14
N GLU A 675 -21.77 -3.03 20.01
CA GLU A 675 -22.04 -2.46 18.67
C GLU A 675 -23.55 -2.25 18.42
N GLN A 676 -23.91 -1.38 17.46
CA GLN A 676 -25.32 -1.18 17.06
C GLN A 676 -25.80 -2.35 16.20
N MET A 677 -26.17 -3.47 16.83
CA MET A 677 -26.63 -4.64 16.09
C MET A 677 -28.01 -4.46 15.45
N ASP A 678 -28.24 -5.12 14.31
CA ASP A 678 -29.55 -5.15 13.64
C ASP A 678 -30.53 -6.10 14.33
N HIS A 679 -31.15 -5.60 15.40
CA HIS A 679 -32.17 -6.33 16.16
C HIS A 679 -33.49 -6.52 15.39
N ILE A 680 -33.76 -5.69 14.38
CA ILE A 680 -35.02 -5.69 13.62
C ILE A 680 -35.06 -6.89 12.68
N SER A 681 -33.95 -7.18 12.00
CA SER A 681 -33.87 -8.34 11.11
C SER A 681 -34.06 -9.67 11.85
N LEU A 682 -33.51 -9.81 13.06
CA LEU A 682 -33.74 -11.01 13.87
C LEU A 682 -35.20 -11.11 14.34
N LEU A 683 -35.80 -10.01 14.81
CA LEU A 683 -37.23 -9.99 15.16
C LEU A 683 -38.11 -10.44 13.99
N ARG A 684 -37.85 -9.94 12.79
CA ARG A 684 -38.61 -10.33 11.59
C ARG A 684 -38.47 -11.81 11.26
N LEU A 685 -37.29 -12.40 11.49
CA LEU A 685 -37.02 -13.80 11.19
C LEU A 685 -37.77 -14.76 12.13
N ASP A 686 -38.02 -14.37 13.38
CA ASP A 686 -38.71 -15.18 14.39
C ASP A 686 -40.13 -14.66 14.74
N GLY A 687 -40.81 -14.01 13.80
CA GLY A 687 -42.20 -13.55 14.00
C GLY A 687 -42.37 -12.58 15.17
N ASN A 688 -41.44 -11.62 15.30
CA ASN A 688 -41.31 -10.64 16.38
C ASN A 688 -41.14 -11.25 17.78
N ARG A 689 -40.45 -12.38 17.89
CA ARG A 689 -40.13 -13.01 19.18
C ARG A 689 -38.76 -12.59 19.70
N LEU A 690 -38.71 -12.23 20.98
CA LEU A 690 -37.51 -11.88 21.73
C LEU A 690 -37.28 -12.95 22.80
N HIS A 691 -36.16 -13.67 22.71
CA HIS A 691 -35.84 -14.78 23.61
C HIS A 691 -34.86 -14.32 24.68
N LEU A 692 -35.18 -14.52 25.95
CA LEU A 692 -34.35 -14.09 27.08
C LEU A 692 -34.17 -15.24 28.08
N SER A 693 -32.92 -15.51 28.47
CA SER A 693 -32.63 -16.35 29.63
C SER A 693 -32.90 -15.56 30.92
N VAL A 694 -33.55 -16.22 31.87
CA VAL A 694 -33.87 -15.65 33.19
C VAL A 694 -32.69 -15.79 34.16
N GLU A 695 -31.65 -16.55 33.79
CA GLU A 695 -30.50 -16.86 34.63
C GLU A 695 -29.33 -15.89 34.48
N GLY A 696 -28.63 -15.64 35.59
CA GLY A 696 -27.43 -14.82 35.66
C GLY A 696 -27.67 -13.34 35.96
N LYS A 697 -26.62 -12.66 36.47
CA LYS A 697 -26.63 -11.21 36.74
C LYS A 697 -26.38 -10.42 35.45
N LYS A 698 -27.34 -10.48 34.53
CA LYS A 698 -27.26 -9.95 33.16
C LYS A 698 -27.90 -8.56 33.00
N LYS A 699 -27.67 -7.63 33.95
CA LYS A 699 -28.32 -6.29 34.00
C LYS A 699 -28.27 -5.55 32.65
N LYS A 700 -27.08 -5.45 32.06
CA LYS A 700 -26.85 -4.74 30.78
C LYS A 700 -27.61 -5.36 29.60
N LEU A 701 -27.80 -6.69 29.61
CA LEU A 701 -28.59 -7.40 28.58
C LEU A 701 -30.07 -7.03 28.67
N PHE A 702 -30.63 -6.99 29.89
CA PHE A 702 -32.04 -6.63 30.09
C PHE A 702 -32.32 -5.17 29.75
N GLU A 703 -31.44 -4.23 30.11
CA GLU A 703 -31.56 -2.81 29.71
C GLU A 703 -31.56 -2.64 28.18
N ARG A 704 -30.77 -3.44 27.45
CA ARG A 704 -30.77 -3.45 25.98
C ARG A 704 -32.02 -4.09 25.40
N ALA A 705 -32.50 -5.17 26.00
CA ALA A 705 -33.75 -5.80 25.60
C ALA A 705 -34.92 -4.80 25.67
N VAL A 706 -34.96 -3.94 26.70
CA VAL A 706 -35.95 -2.84 26.79
C VAL A 706 -35.84 -1.87 25.60
N LYS A 707 -34.63 -1.49 25.19
CA LYS A 707 -34.44 -0.63 24.02
C LYS A 707 -34.98 -1.27 22.75
N VAL A 708 -34.71 -2.56 22.54
CA VAL A 708 -35.25 -3.33 21.40
C VAL A 708 -36.79 -3.34 21.43
N MET A 709 -37.39 -3.61 22.59
CA MET A 709 -38.85 -3.59 22.75
C MET A 709 -39.44 -2.19 22.49
N LYS A 710 -38.75 -1.10 22.85
CA LYS A 710 -39.21 0.28 22.59
C LYS A 710 -39.14 0.68 21.11
N ILE A 711 -38.21 0.09 20.35
CA ILE A 711 -38.00 0.39 18.93
C ILE A 711 -39.05 -0.29 18.05
N SER A 712 -39.53 -1.48 18.44
CA SER A 712 -40.49 -2.27 17.65
C SER A 712 -41.86 -2.33 18.34
N THR A 713 -42.93 -1.93 17.65
CA THR A 713 -44.28 -2.06 18.20
C THR A 713 -44.75 -3.52 18.12
N LYS A 714 -45.15 -4.12 19.25
CA LYS A 714 -45.69 -5.49 19.39
C LYS A 714 -44.63 -6.62 19.36
N VAL A 715 -43.74 -6.63 20.35
CA VAL A 715 -42.76 -7.72 20.56
C VAL A 715 -43.35 -8.82 21.44
N ASN A 716 -43.19 -10.08 21.04
CA ASN A 716 -43.54 -11.26 21.82
C ASN A 716 -42.31 -11.71 22.63
N VAL A 717 -42.37 -11.69 23.96
CA VAL A 717 -41.22 -12.04 24.80
C VAL A 717 -41.31 -13.50 25.25
N CYS A 718 -40.25 -14.27 25.05
CA CYS A 718 -40.11 -15.68 25.41
C CYS A 718 -39.04 -15.81 26.51
N LEU A 719 -39.44 -16.23 27.71
CA LEU A 719 -38.55 -16.36 28.87
C LEU A 719 -38.16 -17.82 29.13
N TYR A 720 -36.87 -18.07 29.36
CA TYR A 720 -36.32 -19.41 29.57
C TYR A 720 -35.78 -19.61 31.00
N TRP A 721 -36.20 -20.71 31.63
CA TRP A 721 -35.68 -21.19 32.93
C TRP A 721 -34.96 -22.52 32.76
N ASP A 722 -33.64 -22.53 32.97
CA ASP A 722 -32.82 -23.74 32.90
C ASP A 722 -32.78 -24.46 34.27
N ARG A 723 -33.01 -23.74 35.36
CA ARG A 723 -33.01 -24.16 36.78
C ARG A 723 -34.17 -23.48 37.53
N PRO A 724 -34.65 -24.08 38.64
CA PRO A 724 -35.67 -23.47 39.50
C PRO A 724 -35.07 -22.34 40.35
N THR A 725 -34.71 -21.22 39.71
CA THR A 725 -34.17 -20.02 40.36
C THR A 725 -35.19 -18.88 40.38
N ALA A 726 -35.11 -18.03 41.41
CA ALA A 726 -35.94 -16.83 41.50
C ALA A 726 -35.64 -15.87 40.35
N VAL A 727 -36.68 -15.23 39.81
CA VAL A 727 -36.58 -14.28 38.71
C VAL A 727 -35.68 -13.11 39.12
N CYS A 728 -34.71 -12.76 38.27
CA CYS A 728 -33.86 -11.60 38.49
C CYS A 728 -34.69 -10.32 38.63
N GLN A 729 -34.50 -9.55 39.71
CA GLN A 729 -35.23 -8.29 39.95
C GLN A 729 -35.09 -7.30 38.78
N HIS A 730 -33.92 -7.26 38.15
CA HIS A 730 -33.64 -6.38 37.02
C HIS A 730 -34.46 -6.76 35.78
N LEU A 731 -34.68 -8.05 35.54
CA LEU A 731 -35.55 -8.52 34.46
C LEU A 731 -37.00 -8.07 34.71
N CYS A 732 -37.48 -8.16 35.94
CA CYS A 732 -38.82 -7.68 36.31
C CYS A 732 -38.98 -6.18 36.07
N GLU A 733 -37.99 -5.38 36.51
CA GLU A 733 -37.98 -3.92 36.29
C GLU A 733 -37.95 -3.58 34.80
N SER A 734 -37.11 -4.25 34.01
CA SER A 734 -37.04 -4.10 32.56
C SER A 734 -38.35 -4.46 31.84
N LEU A 735 -39.01 -5.56 32.21
CA LEU A 735 -40.29 -5.96 31.62
C LEU A 735 -41.42 -4.97 31.97
N LEU A 736 -41.42 -4.42 33.19
CA LEU A 736 -42.37 -3.38 33.59
C LEU A 736 -42.15 -2.08 32.81
N GLU A 737 -40.89 -1.68 32.59
CA GLU A 737 -40.54 -0.50 31.80
C GLU A 737 -40.98 -0.62 30.33
N ALA A 738 -40.89 -1.82 29.76
CA ALA A 738 -41.22 -2.08 28.35
C ALA A 738 -42.66 -2.54 28.11
N LEU A 739 -43.48 -2.69 29.16
CA LEU A 739 -44.82 -3.29 29.12
C LEU A 739 -45.74 -2.77 27.99
N PRO A 740 -45.79 -1.45 27.67
CA PRO A 740 -46.65 -0.94 26.59
C PRO A 740 -46.32 -1.49 25.19
N ASN A 741 -45.10 -1.99 25.00
CA ASN A 741 -44.60 -2.47 23.71
C ASN A 741 -44.59 -4.00 23.58
N ILE A 742 -44.95 -4.72 24.64
CA ILE A 742 -45.00 -6.19 24.67
C ILE A 742 -46.40 -6.65 24.24
N SER A 743 -46.48 -7.44 23.17
CA SER A 743 -47.74 -8.00 22.68
C SER A 743 -48.14 -9.31 23.37
N SER A 744 -47.16 -10.13 23.75
CA SER A 744 -47.40 -11.35 24.52
C SER A 744 -46.15 -11.75 25.31
N LEU A 745 -46.35 -12.48 26.42
CA LEU A 745 -45.29 -13.04 27.25
C LEU A 745 -45.50 -14.55 27.36
N SER A 746 -44.50 -15.31 26.91
CA SER A 746 -44.47 -16.78 26.99
C SER A 746 -43.28 -17.24 27.81
N HIS A 747 -43.36 -18.45 28.37
CA HIS A 747 -42.28 -19.03 29.17
C HIS A 747 -42.06 -20.49 28.81
N THR A 748 -40.80 -20.91 28.87
CA THR A 748 -40.37 -22.29 28.68
C THR A 748 -39.53 -22.68 29.90
N VAL A 749 -39.91 -23.78 30.55
CA VAL A 749 -39.21 -24.30 31.72
C VAL A 749 -38.59 -25.63 31.30
N GLY A 750 -37.27 -25.78 31.45
CA GLY A 750 -36.55 -27.03 31.15
C GLY A 750 -36.96 -28.21 32.03
N PHE A 751 -37.79 -27.98 33.05
CA PHE A 751 -38.35 -29.00 33.94
C PHE A 751 -39.82 -28.71 34.29
N LEU A 752 -40.63 -29.77 34.42
CA LEU A 752 -42.00 -29.74 34.96
C LEU A 752 -42.02 -29.13 36.38
N SER A 753 -42.27 -27.83 36.52
CA SER A 753 -42.71 -27.24 37.79
C SER A 753 -43.46 -25.91 37.60
N MET A 754 -44.79 -26.04 37.65
CA MET A 754 -45.80 -24.99 37.53
C MET A 754 -45.94 -24.17 38.84
N LYS A 755 -44.94 -23.37 39.26
CA LYS A 755 -45.05 -22.61 40.54
C LYS A 755 -44.65 -21.14 40.59
N CYS A 756 -44.10 -20.52 39.54
CA CYS A 756 -43.65 -19.11 39.66
C CYS A 756 -44.56 -18.02 39.06
N LEU A 757 -45.66 -18.37 38.36
CA LEU A 757 -46.51 -17.37 37.68
C LEU A 757 -47.61 -16.72 38.55
N PHE A 758 -47.86 -17.21 39.76
CA PHE A 758 -48.89 -16.61 40.62
C PHE A 758 -48.53 -15.22 41.19
N LYS A 759 -47.27 -14.78 41.09
CA LYS A 759 -46.87 -13.45 41.55
C LYS A 759 -47.16 -12.32 40.56
N PHE A 760 -47.08 -12.57 39.25
CA PHE A 760 -47.35 -11.54 38.23
C PHE A 760 -48.84 -11.18 38.11
N ARG A 761 -49.76 -12.16 38.29
CA ARG A 761 -51.21 -11.88 38.35
C ARG A 761 -51.64 -11.16 39.64
N SER A 762 -50.93 -11.36 40.76
CA SER A 762 -51.30 -10.74 42.04
C SER A 762 -51.03 -9.24 42.13
N GLN A 763 -50.04 -8.73 41.39
CA GLN A 763 -49.76 -7.29 41.33
C GLN A 763 -50.70 -6.55 40.37
N HIS A 764 -51.23 -7.23 39.34
CA HIS A 764 -52.18 -6.61 38.42
C HIS A 764 -53.61 -6.48 38.97
N LEU A 765 -53.95 -7.24 40.02
CA LEU A 765 -55.23 -7.12 40.74
C LEU A 765 -55.22 -6.01 41.81
N ARG A 766 -54.09 -5.34 42.07
CA ARG A 766 -54.04 -4.17 42.98
C ARG A 766 -54.02 -2.81 42.28
N PHE A 767 -53.81 -2.75 40.97
CA PHE A 767 -53.81 -1.48 40.20
C PHE A 767 -55.11 -1.20 39.45
N LYS A 768 -56.11 -2.09 39.50
CA LYS A 768 -57.44 -1.88 38.88
C LYS A 768 -58.54 -1.46 39.86
N SER A 769 -58.19 -1.06 41.08
CA SER A 769 -59.16 -0.62 42.11
C SER A 769 -58.85 0.76 42.70
N GLY A 770 -58.31 1.68 41.90
CA GLY A 770 -58.25 3.12 42.20
C GLY A 770 -58.91 3.88 41.03
N GLN A 771 -59.91 4.68 41.35
CA GLN A 771 -60.95 5.26 40.48
C GLN A 771 -60.47 6.22 39.36
N VAL A 772 -61.41 6.45 38.43
CA VAL A 772 -61.73 7.69 37.65
C VAL A 772 -60.66 8.77 37.57
#